data_AF-A0A817N587-F1
#
_entry.id   AF-A0A817N587-F1
#
_cell.length_a   1.000
_cell.length_b   1.000
_cell.length_c   1.000
_cell.angle_alpha   90.00
_cell.angle_beta   90.00
_cell.angle_gamma   90.00
#
_symmetry.space_group_name_H-M   'P 1'
#
loop_
_entity.id
_entity.type
_entity.pdbx_description
1 polymer ?
#
loop_
_entity_poly.entity_id
_entity_poly.type
_entity_poly.pdbx_seq_one_letter_code
_entity_poly.pdbx_strand_id
1 'polypeptide(L)'
;MTNDNEFQPDLSENEEQDNKSPKNDIDDNLSDLSLSLSPELDPQEKEIEEEIKNDDLSPEIHDQVDEILHINENKEQDDLTQFIIQAKQQGYNCLDLSKKNITEFPTTLLEFPSLQYLYLEGNEITQLPDDLFLRLPNLKWIDLRNNKITHIPSLGLDKNSSLRYLLLSGNLIRTLPVQLVFIIHIYVFLNKISSIAYQYRSASTNPNLNEVVIVSAARTPIGSFRGSLASVSAPKLGAAAIKACLERAKIPANRVQEVYMGNVVQAGVGQAPARQAALYAGLPQETLCTTVNKVCASGMKAIMIASQSLMCGHQDIMIAGGMESMSNAPYYFPRGDTPYGTLQLEDGIAKDGLTDAYDRIPMGLCAEKTAKKENLSRVDQDTFAKLSYERTARAWKEGKYKAEIVPITVTTKKGEVIVKEDEEYRKVDFEKMKTLRTAFLKDGTITAANASKINDGAAACLLMTRQAADELGCKPLARIIGKNFILTFNLAQVDPVVLFDAPVQKKVTDRATDIEKTIKREVVKCQTLIIWTDCDREGENIGYEIINLCRPLKTGLKIYRARFSEITYDSAVRALSNLTQPDERVSAAVDVRQELDLRIGAAFTRFQTLRLHRLFGFDSKQIISYGSCQFPTLGFIVERYLQRENFIREPFWKITVEHQTDNGEFCEFTWERNRLFEHQPCLMIYDMIMDEPLARVMDIKSKNKSKWRPTALDTVEMEKLASRKLRMTGKKTMDIAEKLYMKGLISYPRTETNIFPSEINLNPLVQNQISDQRWGTFAQRVLNDGPRPRNGKNTDKAHPPIHPIRYPDGQLTDEENKLYELIVRHFLACVSKDAQGDETTIKINIANENFHASGLIIRERNYLDVYIYDKWSEKELPHYELNQTFYPTKIEMIQGETSPPQLLTEADLIALMEKHGIGTDATHAEHIAKIQERLYTKMNSDRRFEPEKLGLGLCEGYDKMGHALSKPYLRAELENQLKAVCEGRANPAGNTYEEDDLPLVPDFIPSPKNLSIKKFALSKVRSQRLITNLFQLLSNVTYLKVEIFSLNIDGYRREQIISNYLPKLNVLQYMISLNLGHSINDQIDVEKIDQYLVSYRTSSMVYSMSLETMDGSGQSGYNYRYTSKQCLELSGSPLGIQYRVLLIEVEEPKCILDLIYSMINLRTLHVSYEYDTHSNKVDLVKALQECLSSTRTLTRFCYG
;
A
#
# COMPACT_ATOMS: atom_id res chain seq x y z
N MET A 1 -34.47 -47.52 -29.70
CA MET A 1 -34.98 -48.37 -28.62
C MET A 1 -34.75 -47.59 -27.33
N THR A 2 -35.71 -47.13 -26.53
CA THR A 2 -37.18 -46.96 -26.59
C THR A 2 -37.58 -46.79 -25.12
N ASN A 3 -38.45 -45.83 -24.82
CA ASN A 3 -39.12 -45.59 -23.54
C ASN A 3 -38.22 -44.90 -22.49
N ASP A 4 -38.52 -43.71 -21.98
CA ASP A 4 -39.80 -43.07 -21.56
C ASP A 4 -40.45 -43.74 -20.34
N ASN A 5 -40.61 -42.95 -19.26
CA ASN A 5 -41.84 -42.82 -18.44
C ASN A 5 -41.60 -41.95 -17.18
N GLU A 6 -41.52 -40.65 -17.42
CA GLU A 6 -42.41 -39.60 -16.90
C GLU A 6 -43.52 -39.88 -15.82
N PHE A 7 -43.80 -38.83 -15.01
CA PHE A 7 -44.90 -38.54 -14.05
C PHE A 7 -45.03 -39.39 -12.74
N GLN A 8 -45.12 -38.84 -11.50
CA GLN A 8 -45.99 -37.81 -10.84
C GLN A 8 -47.47 -38.24 -10.62
N PRO A 9 -48.26 -37.61 -9.71
CA PRO A 9 -48.00 -36.91 -8.42
C PRO A 9 -49.07 -37.23 -7.31
N ASP A 10 -49.10 -36.44 -6.21
CA ASP A 10 -50.26 -35.92 -5.42
C ASP A 10 -49.87 -35.70 -3.92
N LEU A 11 -50.11 -34.58 -3.23
CA LEU A 11 -51.34 -33.79 -2.96
C LEU A 11 -52.34 -34.54 -2.03
N SER A 12 -52.95 -33.96 -0.99
CA SER A 12 -52.83 -32.64 -0.33
C SER A 12 -53.44 -32.67 1.11
N GLU A 13 -53.22 -31.60 1.89
CA GLU A 13 -54.10 -31.04 2.95
C GLU A 13 -54.66 -31.92 4.11
N ASN A 14 -54.47 -31.45 5.36
CA ASN A 14 -55.55 -30.77 6.12
C ASN A 14 -55.06 -30.17 7.46
N GLU A 15 -55.90 -29.31 8.06
CA GLU A 15 -55.52 -28.30 9.06
C GLU A 15 -55.75 -28.67 10.54
N GLU A 16 -54.95 -28.03 11.39
CA GLU A 16 -55.26 -27.42 12.70
C GLU A 16 -55.68 -28.18 14.00
N GLN A 17 -55.09 -27.64 15.10
CA GLN A 17 -55.61 -27.47 16.47
C GLN A 17 -55.47 -28.56 17.56
N ASP A 18 -54.43 -28.37 18.40
CA ASP A 18 -54.53 -27.87 19.80
C ASP A 18 -54.08 -28.74 21.01
N ASN A 19 -53.53 -28.03 22.02
CA ASN A 19 -53.29 -28.37 23.44
C ASN A 19 -52.18 -29.37 23.94
N LYS A 20 -51.20 -28.74 24.63
CA LYS A 20 -50.67 -29.04 25.99
C LYS A 20 -49.73 -30.25 26.29
N SER A 21 -48.59 -29.85 26.88
CA SER A 21 -47.65 -30.52 27.81
C SER A 21 -48.06 -31.86 28.47
N PRO A 22 -47.06 -32.72 28.77
CA PRO A 22 -46.59 -32.75 30.17
C PRO A 22 -45.08 -32.95 30.38
N LYS A 23 -44.60 -32.60 31.59
CA LYS A 23 -43.40 -33.18 32.22
C LYS A 23 -43.77 -34.52 32.90
N ASN A 24 -42.78 -35.37 33.16
CA ASN A 24 -42.61 -36.00 34.48
C ASN A 24 -41.20 -36.58 34.65
N ASP A 25 -40.58 -36.24 35.78
CA ASP A 25 -39.33 -36.81 36.30
C ASP A 25 -39.65 -38.02 37.20
N ILE A 26 -38.78 -39.04 37.26
CA ILE A 26 -38.56 -39.90 38.45
C ILE A 26 -37.08 -40.36 38.45
N ASP A 27 -36.38 -40.06 39.55
CA ASP A 27 -35.03 -40.57 39.89
C ASP A 27 -35.06 -42.04 40.35
N ASP A 28 -33.93 -42.77 40.27
CA ASP A 28 -33.09 -43.06 41.46
C ASP A 28 -32.00 -44.13 41.23
N ASN A 29 -30.99 -44.10 42.11
CA ASN A 29 -29.91 -45.09 42.33
C ASN A 29 -28.84 -45.28 41.24
N LEU A 30 -27.63 -44.77 41.52
CA LEU A 30 -26.43 -45.61 41.66
C LEU A 30 -25.28 -44.85 42.34
N SER A 31 -25.15 -45.04 43.66
CA SER A 31 -23.95 -44.71 44.42
C SER A 31 -23.01 -45.92 44.45
N ASP A 32 -21.80 -45.78 43.90
CA ASP A 32 -20.55 -46.40 44.39
C ASP A 32 -19.41 -46.24 43.37
N LEU A 33 -18.51 -45.28 43.60
CA LEU A 33 -17.07 -45.40 43.33
C LEU A 33 -16.33 -44.11 43.74
N SER A 34 -15.68 -44.16 44.90
CA SER A 34 -14.67 -43.18 45.30
C SER A 34 -13.28 -43.82 45.21
N LEU A 35 -12.38 -43.23 44.42
CA LEU A 35 -11.00 -42.90 44.82
C LEU A 35 -10.13 -42.37 43.66
N SER A 36 -9.55 -41.19 43.91
CA SER A 36 -8.23 -40.72 43.45
C SER A 36 -7.78 -40.99 42.00
N LEU A 37 -8.01 -40.00 41.12
CA LEU A 37 -7.00 -39.55 40.15
C LEU A 37 -7.04 -38.02 40.08
N SER A 38 -6.01 -37.37 40.62
CA SER A 38 -5.76 -35.95 40.43
C SER A 38 -5.24 -35.71 39.00
N PRO A 39 -5.81 -34.78 38.22
CA PRO A 39 -5.18 -34.35 36.98
C PRO A 39 -3.94 -33.50 37.33
N GLU A 40 -2.77 -33.92 36.86
CA GLU A 40 -1.60 -33.05 36.86
C GLU A 40 -1.86 -31.89 35.90
N LEU A 41 -1.76 -30.66 36.40
CA LEU A 41 -1.81 -29.43 35.61
C LEU A 41 -0.67 -29.41 34.58
N ASP A 42 -0.92 -28.82 33.42
CA ASP A 42 0.08 -28.61 32.37
C ASP A 42 1.30 -27.86 32.97
N PRO A 43 2.55 -28.26 32.67
CA PRO A 43 3.73 -27.49 33.04
C PRO A 43 3.63 -26.00 32.69
N GLN A 44 2.98 -25.63 31.56
CA GLN A 44 2.75 -24.23 31.18
C GLN A 44 1.74 -23.53 32.09
N GLU A 45 0.75 -24.23 32.66
CA GLU A 45 -0.20 -23.62 33.59
C GLU A 45 0.45 -23.34 34.96
N LYS A 46 1.37 -24.21 35.42
CA LYS A 46 2.19 -23.92 36.60
C LYS A 46 3.19 -22.79 36.36
N GLU A 47 3.82 -22.73 35.19
CA GLU A 47 4.75 -21.67 34.81
C GLU A 47 4.03 -20.32 34.73
N ILE A 48 2.77 -20.29 34.24
CA ILE A 48 1.91 -19.10 34.24
C ILE A 48 1.41 -18.74 35.65
N GLU A 49 1.05 -19.70 36.51
CA GLU A 49 0.71 -19.40 37.91
C GLU A 49 1.92 -18.92 38.74
N GLU A 50 3.14 -19.34 38.40
CA GLU A 50 4.37 -18.82 39.00
C GLU A 50 4.75 -17.47 38.41
N GLU A 51 4.58 -17.20 37.10
CA GLU A 51 4.69 -15.84 36.54
C GLU A 51 3.67 -14.89 37.17
N ILE A 52 2.42 -15.30 37.38
CA ILE A 52 1.39 -14.47 38.05
C ILE A 52 1.71 -14.22 39.54
N LYS A 53 2.50 -15.07 40.19
CA LYS A 53 3.02 -14.84 41.56
C LYS A 53 4.30 -14.00 41.57
N ASN A 54 5.06 -13.99 40.49
CA ASN A 54 6.34 -13.28 40.36
C ASN A 54 6.22 -11.92 39.63
N ASP A 55 5.05 -11.59 39.04
CA ASP A 55 4.76 -10.27 38.49
C ASP A 55 4.57 -9.28 39.65
N ASP A 56 5.63 -8.52 39.93
CA ASP A 56 5.88 -7.75 41.17
C ASP A 56 4.99 -6.49 41.35
N LEU A 57 3.76 -6.54 40.83
CA LEU A 57 2.78 -5.45 40.81
C LEU A 57 1.79 -5.48 41.98
N SER A 58 1.85 -6.50 42.85
CA SER A 58 0.98 -6.59 44.04
C SER A 58 1.45 -5.78 45.26
N PRO A 59 2.76 -5.65 45.58
CA PRO A 59 3.18 -4.91 46.78
C PRO A 59 3.00 -3.40 46.64
N GLU A 60 3.49 -2.80 45.55
CA GLU A 60 3.59 -1.34 45.40
C GLU A 60 2.24 -0.59 45.34
N ILE A 61 1.14 -1.30 45.01
CA ILE A 61 -0.22 -0.74 44.98
C ILE A 61 -0.93 -0.95 46.32
N HIS A 62 -0.62 -2.03 47.06
CA HIS A 62 -1.19 -2.25 48.39
C HIS A 62 -0.65 -1.25 49.43
N ASP A 63 0.62 -0.87 49.34
CA ASP A 63 1.28 0.07 50.26
C ASP A 63 0.82 1.54 50.13
N GLN A 64 -0.12 1.86 49.23
CA GLN A 64 -0.66 3.23 49.03
C GLN A 64 -2.15 3.38 49.40
N VAL A 65 -2.78 2.37 50.01
CA VAL A 65 -4.21 2.42 50.40
C VAL A 65 -4.33 2.36 51.92
N ASP A 66 -4.29 3.54 52.56
CA ASP A 66 -4.14 3.69 54.02
C ASP A 66 -5.20 2.96 54.88
N GLU A 67 -6.41 2.71 54.37
CA GLU A 67 -7.39 1.81 55.01
C GLU A 67 -8.21 1.01 53.98
N ILE A 68 -8.05 -0.32 53.94
CA ILE A 68 -8.93 -1.24 53.21
C ILE A 68 -10.02 -1.76 54.17
N LEU A 69 -11.28 -1.45 53.88
CA LEU A 69 -12.40 -1.93 54.69
C LEU A 69 -12.87 -3.31 54.19
N HIS A 70 -12.54 -4.36 54.95
CA HIS A 70 -12.99 -5.73 54.70
C HIS A 70 -14.30 -6.04 55.46
N ILE A 71 -15.21 -6.80 54.84
CA ILE A 71 -16.39 -7.35 55.53
C ILE A 71 -16.02 -8.68 56.22
N ASN A 72 -15.99 -8.69 57.55
CA ASN A 72 -15.40 -9.79 58.32
C ASN A 72 -16.20 -11.11 58.36
N GLU A 73 -17.45 -11.13 57.90
CA GLU A 73 -18.33 -12.32 57.99
C GLU A 73 -19.16 -12.51 56.71
N ASN A 74 -19.62 -13.75 56.46
CA ASN A 74 -20.60 -14.07 55.42
C ASN A 74 -22.00 -13.68 55.92
N LYS A 75 -22.37 -12.42 55.68
CA LYS A 75 -23.66 -11.87 56.09
C LYS A 75 -24.70 -11.94 54.98
N GLU A 76 -25.98 -11.86 55.34
CA GLU A 76 -27.08 -11.82 54.37
C GLU A 76 -27.06 -10.54 53.52
N GLN A 77 -27.80 -10.53 52.40
CA GLN A 77 -27.73 -9.45 51.41
C GLN A 77 -28.16 -8.08 51.95
N ASP A 78 -29.05 -8.04 52.95
CA ASP A 78 -29.47 -6.82 53.64
C ASP A 78 -28.34 -6.22 54.50
N ASP A 79 -27.54 -7.06 55.15
CA ASP A 79 -26.36 -6.65 55.93
C ASP A 79 -25.24 -6.11 55.04
N LEU A 80 -25.06 -6.68 53.84
CA LEU A 80 -24.12 -6.17 52.83
C LEU A 80 -24.50 -4.74 52.39
N THR A 81 -25.80 -4.48 52.24
CA THR A 81 -26.32 -3.13 51.92
C THR A 81 -26.03 -2.14 53.03
N GLN A 82 -26.24 -2.51 54.30
CA GLN A 82 -25.90 -1.66 55.45
C GLN A 82 -24.39 -1.40 55.55
N PHE A 83 -23.56 -2.41 55.31
CA PHE A 83 -22.10 -2.26 55.30
C PHE A 83 -21.62 -1.26 54.24
N ILE A 84 -22.15 -1.32 53.01
CA ILE A 84 -21.82 -0.37 51.93
C ILE A 84 -22.25 1.07 52.31
N ILE A 85 -23.43 1.23 52.92
CA ILE A 85 -23.92 2.53 53.39
C ILE A 85 -23.01 3.08 54.51
N GLN A 86 -22.59 2.23 55.46
CA GLN A 86 -21.69 2.62 56.54
C GLN A 86 -20.30 3.01 56.02
N ALA A 87 -19.72 2.22 55.09
CA ALA A 87 -18.44 2.54 54.45
C ALA A 87 -18.49 3.91 53.74
N LYS A 88 -19.60 4.20 53.06
CA LYS A 88 -19.86 5.51 52.42
C LYS A 88 -20.01 6.66 53.42
N GLN A 89 -20.66 6.44 54.56
CA GLN A 89 -20.79 7.45 55.62
C GLN A 89 -19.45 7.73 56.32
N GLN A 90 -18.60 6.70 56.46
CA GLN A 90 -17.28 6.81 57.09
C GLN A 90 -16.19 7.33 56.12
N GLY A 91 -16.49 7.49 54.83
CA GLY A 91 -15.63 8.15 53.86
C GLY A 91 -14.58 7.27 53.19
N TYR A 92 -14.73 5.94 53.26
CA TYR A 92 -13.81 4.99 52.61
C TYR A 92 -13.72 5.20 51.09
N ASN A 93 -12.55 4.91 50.52
CA ASN A 93 -12.30 4.97 49.08
C ASN A 93 -11.90 3.61 48.48
N CYS A 94 -11.70 2.60 49.33
CA CYS A 94 -11.40 1.22 48.99
C CYS A 94 -12.41 0.31 49.69
N LEU A 95 -12.93 -0.70 48.98
CA LEU A 95 -13.85 -1.69 49.53
C LEU A 95 -13.51 -3.08 49.00
N ASP A 96 -13.34 -4.04 49.90
CA ASP A 96 -13.12 -5.45 49.56
C ASP A 96 -14.30 -6.32 49.98
N LEU A 97 -14.97 -6.86 48.96
CA LEU A 97 -16.13 -7.75 49.02
C LEU A 97 -15.81 -9.11 48.35
N SER A 98 -14.53 -9.46 48.22
CA SER A 98 -14.08 -10.70 47.60
C SER A 98 -14.47 -11.94 48.43
N LYS A 99 -14.82 -13.04 47.75
CA LYS A 99 -15.12 -14.36 48.34
C LYS A 99 -16.25 -14.33 49.38
N LYS A 100 -17.36 -13.66 49.05
CA LYS A 100 -18.57 -13.50 49.89
C LYS A 100 -19.82 -14.16 49.29
N ASN A 101 -19.67 -15.02 48.28
CA ASN A 101 -20.75 -15.72 47.58
C ASN A 101 -21.83 -14.78 46.99
N ILE A 102 -21.44 -13.55 46.61
CA ILE A 102 -22.37 -12.55 46.04
C ILE A 102 -22.83 -13.02 44.66
N THR A 103 -24.13 -13.22 44.46
CA THR A 103 -24.71 -13.73 43.19
C THR A 103 -25.12 -12.61 42.21
N GLU A 104 -25.39 -11.41 42.71
CA GLU A 104 -25.78 -10.23 41.92
C GLU A 104 -24.96 -9.01 42.34
N PHE A 105 -24.59 -8.14 41.39
CA PHE A 105 -23.81 -6.95 41.69
C PHE A 105 -24.58 -6.02 42.66
N PRO A 106 -24.03 -5.64 43.84
CA PRO A 106 -24.74 -4.81 44.80
C PRO A 106 -24.98 -3.39 44.26
N THR A 107 -26.20 -3.09 43.83
CA THR A 107 -26.55 -1.80 43.19
C THR A 107 -26.36 -0.60 44.11
N THR A 108 -26.35 -0.79 45.43
CA THR A 108 -25.99 0.21 46.44
C THR A 108 -24.60 0.80 46.22
N LEU A 109 -23.66 0.07 45.61
CA LEU A 109 -22.34 0.57 45.22
C LEU A 109 -22.44 1.72 44.20
N LEU A 110 -23.45 1.73 43.33
CA LEU A 110 -23.66 2.79 42.32
C LEU A 110 -24.02 4.15 42.94
N GLU A 111 -24.24 4.21 44.25
CA GLU A 111 -24.41 5.46 44.99
C GLU A 111 -23.14 5.96 45.69
N PHE A 112 -21.98 5.34 45.45
CA PHE A 112 -20.72 5.63 46.12
C PHE A 112 -19.67 6.25 45.17
N PRO A 113 -19.91 7.45 44.59
CA PRO A 113 -19.09 8.00 43.51
C PRO A 113 -17.66 8.38 43.91
N SER A 114 -17.33 8.40 45.20
CA SER A 114 -15.97 8.62 45.72
C SER A 114 -15.10 7.35 45.77
N LEU A 115 -15.67 6.18 45.51
CA LEU A 115 -14.97 4.89 45.52
C LEU A 115 -13.91 4.85 44.40
N GLN A 116 -12.69 4.44 44.76
CA GLN A 116 -11.52 4.39 43.87
C GLN A 116 -11.02 2.95 43.64
N TYR A 117 -11.18 2.08 44.63
CA TYR A 117 -10.75 0.68 44.56
C TYR A 117 -11.91 -0.24 45.00
N LEU A 118 -12.25 -1.23 44.19
CA LEU A 118 -13.33 -2.18 44.46
C LEU A 118 -12.87 -3.60 44.14
N TYR A 119 -12.90 -4.49 45.13
CA TYR A 119 -12.56 -5.91 44.96
C TYR A 119 -13.81 -6.77 45.17
N LEU A 120 -14.11 -7.61 44.18
CA LEU A 120 -15.26 -8.53 44.11
C LEU A 120 -14.80 -9.92 43.63
N GLU A 121 -13.52 -10.26 43.80
CA GLU A 121 -12.88 -11.49 43.32
C GLU A 121 -13.50 -12.74 43.96
N GLY A 122 -13.68 -13.82 43.21
CA GLY A 122 -14.16 -15.10 43.77
C GLY A 122 -15.62 -15.06 44.27
N ASN A 123 -16.50 -14.35 43.58
CA ASN A 123 -17.94 -14.30 43.85
C ASN A 123 -18.73 -15.02 42.73
N GLU A 124 -20.06 -14.94 42.77
CA GLU A 124 -20.96 -15.65 41.85
C GLU A 124 -21.72 -14.71 40.90
N ILE A 125 -21.18 -13.51 40.65
CA ILE A 125 -21.86 -12.44 39.92
C ILE A 125 -21.99 -12.80 38.43
N THR A 126 -23.21 -12.78 37.90
CA THR A 126 -23.51 -13.13 36.49
C THR A 126 -23.62 -11.93 35.54
N GLN A 127 -23.98 -10.76 36.06
CA GLN A 127 -24.19 -9.52 35.30
C GLN A 127 -23.71 -8.29 36.07
N LEU A 128 -23.30 -7.26 35.33
CA LEU A 128 -22.91 -5.95 35.84
C LEU A 128 -23.94 -4.90 35.37
N PRO A 129 -24.21 -3.83 36.14
CA PRO A 129 -25.11 -2.75 35.72
C PRO A 129 -24.58 -2.02 34.48
N ASP A 130 -25.47 -1.72 33.52
CA ASP A 130 -25.12 -1.05 32.26
C ASP A 130 -24.45 0.32 32.47
N ASP A 131 -24.81 1.05 33.54
CA ASP A 131 -24.28 2.39 33.86
C ASP A 131 -23.15 2.39 34.91
N LEU A 132 -22.60 1.22 35.29
CA LEU A 132 -21.58 1.05 36.33
C LEU A 132 -20.44 2.09 36.24
N PHE A 133 -19.80 2.18 35.07
CA PHE A 133 -18.65 3.06 34.85
C PHE A 133 -19.03 4.55 34.73
N LEU A 134 -20.30 4.86 34.50
CA LEU A 134 -20.84 6.22 34.53
C LEU A 134 -21.17 6.68 35.96
N ARG A 135 -21.63 5.76 36.81
CA ARG A 135 -21.99 5.99 38.22
C ARG A 135 -20.79 6.05 39.16
N LEU A 136 -19.68 5.40 38.81
CA LEU A 136 -18.42 5.37 39.58
C LEU A 136 -17.27 6.08 38.84
N PRO A 137 -17.34 7.42 38.62
CA PRO A 137 -16.41 8.14 37.75
C PRO A 137 -14.98 8.28 38.32
N ASN A 138 -14.77 8.01 39.61
CA ASN A 138 -13.45 8.08 40.27
C ASN A 138 -12.78 6.71 40.43
N LEU A 139 -13.42 5.63 39.97
CA LEU A 139 -12.91 4.26 40.11
C LEU A 139 -11.61 4.10 39.33
N LYS A 140 -10.53 3.72 40.01
CA LYS A 140 -9.19 3.48 39.45
C LYS A 140 -8.91 2.01 39.19
N TRP A 141 -9.44 1.15 40.08
CA TRP A 141 -9.22 -0.28 40.11
C TRP A 141 -10.53 -1.00 40.37
N ILE A 142 -10.83 -2.02 39.58
CA ILE A 142 -11.89 -2.96 39.88
C ILE A 142 -11.44 -4.40 39.61
N ASP A 143 -11.59 -5.26 40.63
CA ASP A 143 -11.33 -6.69 40.53
C ASP A 143 -12.62 -7.48 40.49
N LEU A 144 -12.87 -8.15 39.38
CA LEU A 144 -14.03 -8.99 39.10
C LEU A 144 -13.60 -10.41 38.70
N ARG A 145 -12.36 -10.82 39.00
CA ARG A 145 -11.86 -12.16 38.66
C ARG A 145 -12.69 -13.26 39.32
N ASN A 146 -12.68 -14.45 38.73
CA ASN A 146 -13.30 -15.66 39.29
C ASN A 146 -14.78 -15.44 39.65
N ASN A 147 -15.58 -15.04 38.66
CA ASN A 147 -17.02 -14.78 38.75
C ASN A 147 -17.75 -15.45 37.56
N LYS A 148 -19.06 -15.23 37.39
CA LYS A 148 -19.86 -15.81 36.29
C LYS A 148 -20.29 -14.77 35.23
N ILE A 149 -19.59 -13.64 35.13
CA ILE A 149 -19.98 -12.49 34.30
C ILE A 149 -20.00 -12.86 32.82
N THR A 150 -21.07 -12.54 32.12
CA THR A 150 -21.25 -12.86 30.68
C THR A 150 -21.01 -11.69 29.72
N HIS A 151 -21.12 -10.45 30.20
CA HIS A 151 -20.97 -9.23 29.41
C HIS A 151 -20.34 -8.09 30.24
N ILE A 152 -19.62 -7.19 29.57
CA ILE A 152 -19.00 -6.00 30.19
C ILE A 152 -19.80 -4.77 29.72
N PRO A 153 -20.31 -3.93 30.63
CA PRO A 153 -21.13 -2.78 30.27
C PRO A 153 -20.29 -1.72 29.56
N SER A 154 -20.77 -1.25 28.41
CA SER A 154 -20.01 -0.37 27.51
C SER A 154 -20.20 1.13 27.77
N LEU A 155 -21.23 1.51 28.53
CA LEU A 155 -21.63 2.90 28.75
C LEU A 155 -20.77 3.55 29.84
N GLY A 156 -20.13 4.67 29.51
CA GLY A 156 -19.29 5.44 30.44
C GLY A 156 -17.82 4.99 30.49
N LEU A 157 -17.47 3.83 29.94
CA LEU A 157 -16.07 3.39 29.81
C LEU A 157 -15.19 4.39 29.04
N ASP A 158 -15.77 5.07 28.04
CA ASP A 158 -15.13 6.12 27.25
C ASP A 158 -14.92 7.44 28.00
N LYS A 159 -15.56 7.61 29.17
CA LYS A 159 -15.57 8.84 29.96
C LYS A 159 -14.92 8.68 31.34
N ASN A 160 -14.71 7.45 31.79
CA ASN A 160 -14.08 7.14 33.06
C ASN A 160 -12.55 7.20 32.94
N SER A 161 -12.00 8.41 32.87
CA SER A 161 -10.55 8.65 32.75
C SER A 161 -9.75 8.31 34.02
N SER A 162 -10.42 7.95 35.12
CA SER A 162 -9.80 7.47 36.35
C SER A 162 -9.44 5.99 36.28
N LEU A 163 -10.20 5.17 35.54
CA LEU A 163 -10.06 3.71 35.51
C LEU A 163 -8.79 3.27 34.80
N ARG A 164 -7.85 2.69 35.55
CA ARG A 164 -6.57 2.19 35.04
C ARG A 164 -6.50 0.67 34.98
N TYR A 165 -7.15 -0.01 35.91
CA TYR A 165 -7.09 -1.47 36.06
C TYR A 165 -8.48 -2.09 36.10
N LEU A 166 -8.70 -3.06 35.20
CA LEU A 166 -9.92 -3.85 35.10
C LEU A 166 -9.55 -5.34 35.00
N LEU A 167 -9.75 -6.07 36.11
CA LEU A 167 -9.44 -7.50 36.21
C LEU A 167 -10.73 -8.32 36.03
N LEU A 168 -10.77 -9.16 35.01
CA LEU A 168 -11.95 -9.93 34.57
C LEU A 168 -11.65 -11.42 34.32
N SER A 169 -10.43 -11.87 34.58
CA SER A 169 -10.02 -13.26 34.33
C SER A 169 -10.90 -14.28 35.07
N GLY A 170 -11.16 -15.45 34.47
CA GLY A 170 -12.00 -16.49 35.08
C GLY A 170 -13.48 -16.13 35.13
N ASN A 171 -14.04 -15.66 34.01
CA ASN A 171 -15.46 -15.33 33.83
C ASN A 171 -16.04 -16.00 32.57
N LEU A 172 -17.32 -15.77 32.27
CA LEU A 172 -18.03 -16.34 31.13
C LEU A 172 -18.19 -15.38 29.94
N ILE A 173 -17.33 -14.35 29.86
CA ILE A 173 -17.45 -13.26 28.89
C ILE A 173 -17.18 -13.78 27.48
N ARG A 174 -18.14 -13.59 26.57
CA ARG A 174 -18.02 -13.99 25.16
C ARG A 174 -17.61 -12.85 24.23
N THR A 175 -17.94 -11.62 24.61
CA THR A 175 -17.76 -10.42 23.79
C THR A 175 -17.14 -9.28 24.58
N LEU A 176 -16.11 -8.66 24.01
CA LEU A 176 -15.47 -7.47 24.57
C LEU A 176 -15.97 -6.20 23.86
N PRO A 177 -16.41 -5.15 24.59
CA PRO A 177 -16.78 -3.88 24.00
C PRO A 177 -15.54 -3.07 23.58
N VAL A 178 -15.66 -2.31 22.48
CA VAL A 178 -14.55 -1.52 21.92
C VAL A 178 -14.05 -0.44 22.88
N GLN A 179 -14.91 0.08 23.77
CA GLN A 179 -14.59 1.11 24.76
C GLN A 179 -13.51 0.68 25.77
N LEU A 180 -13.19 -0.60 25.87
CA LEU A 180 -12.05 -1.07 26.67
C LEU A 180 -10.71 -0.48 26.23
N VAL A 181 -10.56 0.00 24.98
CA VAL A 181 -9.31 0.63 24.50
C VAL A 181 -8.88 1.89 25.27
N PHE A 182 -9.73 2.43 26.14
CA PHE A 182 -9.42 3.59 26.99
C PHE A 182 -8.82 3.21 28.36
N ILE A 183 -8.85 1.94 28.75
CA ILE A 183 -8.24 1.44 30.01
C ILE A 183 -6.79 1.02 29.76
N ILE A 184 -5.90 1.30 30.73
CA ILE A 184 -4.46 1.07 30.60
C ILE A 184 -4.10 -0.42 30.76
N HIS A 185 -4.66 -1.08 31.78
CA HIS A 185 -4.37 -2.48 32.13
C HIS A 185 -5.67 -3.29 32.24
N ILE A 186 -5.77 -4.37 31.46
CA ILE A 186 -6.98 -5.20 31.35
C ILE A 186 -6.58 -6.67 31.30
N TYR A 187 -7.14 -7.48 32.21
CA TYR A 187 -6.82 -8.90 32.33
C TYR A 187 -8.11 -9.70 32.10
N VAL A 188 -8.15 -10.53 31.05
CA VAL A 188 -9.36 -11.25 30.59
C VAL A 188 -9.11 -12.75 30.35
N PHE A 189 -8.07 -13.31 30.94
CA PHE A 189 -7.70 -14.72 30.77
C PHE A 189 -8.81 -15.66 31.26
N LEU A 190 -8.81 -16.93 30.83
CA LEU A 190 -9.82 -17.92 31.25
C LEU A 190 -11.29 -17.48 31.02
N ASN A 191 -11.55 -16.70 29.96
CA ASN A 191 -12.90 -16.31 29.50
C ASN A 191 -13.26 -16.99 28.17
N LYS A 192 -14.56 -17.10 27.86
CA LYS A 192 -15.08 -17.72 26.63
C LYS A 192 -15.16 -16.76 25.44
N ILE A 193 -14.15 -15.90 25.26
CA ILE A 193 -14.15 -14.81 24.27
C ILE A 193 -14.11 -15.38 22.85
N SER A 194 -15.19 -15.18 22.09
CA SER A 194 -15.30 -15.62 20.69
C SER A 194 -15.26 -14.47 19.68
N SER A 195 -15.50 -13.23 20.12
CA SER A 195 -15.39 -12.04 19.26
C SER A 195 -15.18 -10.74 20.04
N ILE A 196 -14.69 -9.70 19.35
CA ILE A 196 -14.80 -8.31 19.82
C ILE A 196 -16.13 -7.79 19.25
N ALA A 197 -17.00 -7.26 20.12
CA ALA A 197 -18.30 -6.77 19.71
C ALA A 197 -18.19 -5.42 18.98
N TYR A 198 -17.96 -5.47 17.68
CA TYR A 198 -18.46 -4.43 16.79
C TYR A 198 -19.99 -4.54 16.76
N GLN A 199 -20.68 -3.68 17.50
CA GLN A 199 -22.12 -3.43 17.28
C GLN A 199 -22.32 -2.67 15.97
N TYR A 200 -22.09 -3.35 14.84
CA TYR A 200 -22.83 -3.03 13.63
C TYR A 200 -24.29 -3.39 13.89
N ARG A 201 -25.15 -2.38 14.05
CA ARG A 201 -26.57 -2.58 13.78
C ARG A 201 -26.71 -2.86 12.29
N SER A 202 -26.78 -4.14 11.94
CA SER A 202 -26.99 -4.59 10.56
C SER A 202 -28.43 -4.29 10.14
N ALA A 203 -28.65 -3.14 9.50
CA ALA A 203 -29.76 -3.01 8.57
C ALA A 203 -29.39 -3.82 7.32
N SER A 204 -29.91 -5.04 7.21
CA SER A 204 -29.61 -5.97 6.12
C SER A 204 -30.43 -5.63 4.87
N THR A 205 -30.09 -4.54 4.20
CA THR A 205 -30.28 -4.37 2.77
C THR A 205 -28.99 -3.81 2.20
N ASN A 206 -28.56 -4.33 1.05
CA ASN A 206 -27.51 -3.67 0.26
C ASN A 206 -28.17 -2.42 -0.35
N PRO A 207 -27.95 -1.19 0.16
CA PRO A 207 -28.56 -0.03 -0.43
C PRO A 207 -27.71 0.33 -1.64
N ASN A 208 -28.23 0.07 -2.83
CA ASN A 208 -27.87 0.92 -3.96
C ASN A 208 -28.09 2.37 -3.49
N LEU A 209 -27.00 3.12 -3.33
CA LEU A 209 -27.08 4.50 -2.83
C LEU A 209 -28.06 5.26 -3.70
N ASN A 210 -28.99 5.97 -3.07
CA ASN A 210 -30.03 6.69 -3.79
C ASN A 210 -29.37 7.65 -4.79
N GLU A 211 -29.76 7.55 -6.06
CA GLU A 211 -29.36 8.54 -7.05
C GLU A 211 -29.87 9.92 -6.61
N VAL A 212 -29.03 10.95 -6.68
CA VAL A 212 -29.38 12.32 -6.27
C VAL A 212 -29.44 13.24 -7.46
N VAL A 213 -30.54 13.97 -7.56
CA VAL A 213 -30.84 14.93 -8.63
C VAL A 213 -31.04 16.34 -8.07
N ILE A 214 -30.66 17.35 -8.86
CA ILE A 214 -31.03 18.75 -8.68
C ILE A 214 -32.29 18.98 -9.52
N VAL A 215 -33.39 19.31 -8.87
CA VAL A 215 -34.70 19.55 -9.53
C VAL A 215 -35.05 21.04 -9.66
N SER A 216 -34.38 21.90 -8.89
CA SER A 216 -34.56 23.36 -8.98
C SER A 216 -33.36 24.09 -8.41
N ALA A 217 -33.12 25.30 -8.91
CA ALA A 217 -31.91 26.06 -8.65
C ALA A 217 -32.17 27.57 -8.83
N ALA A 218 -31.64 28.41 -7.92
CA ALA A 218 -31.88 29.85 -7.93
C ALA A 218 -30.77 30.64 -7.22
N ARG A 219 -30.56 31.89 -7.64
CA ARG A 219 -29.70 32.86 -6.93
C ARG A 219 -30.28 34.26 -6.91
N THR A 220 -29.79 35.09 -5.99
CA THR A 220 -29.97 36.54 -6.04
C THR A 220 -29.05 37.16 -7.09
N PRO A 221 -29.26 38.43 -7.48
CA PRO A 221 -28.20 39.26 -8.01
C PRO A 221 -27.01 39.33 -7.05
N ILE A 222 -25.85 39.64 -7.59
CA ILE A 222 -24.61 39.84 -6.86
C ILE A 222 -24.34 41.34 -6.74
N GLY A 223 -24.47 41.87 -5.52
CA GLY A 223 -24.12 43.25 -5.20
C GLY A 223 -22.62 43.42 -4.99
N SER A 224 -22.03 44.53 -5.41
CA SER A 224 -20.68 44.90 -4.94
C SER A 224 -20.73 45.26 -3.45
N PHE A 225 -19.61 45.17 -2.75
CA PHE A 225 -19.49 45.70 -1.38
C PHE A 225 -20.01 47.14 -1.28
N ARG A 226 -20.91 47.36 -0.32
CA ARG A 226 -21.64 48.61 -0.08
C ARG A 226 -22.47 49.12 -1.27
N GLY A 227 -22.86 48.21 -2.18
CA GLY A 227 -23.73 48.44 -3.33
C GLY A 227 -25.23 48.34 -3.02
N SER A 228 -26.06 48.04 -4.02
CA SER A 228 -27.53 48.05 -3.90
C SER A 228 -28.11 47.03 -2.90
N LEU A 229 -27.41 45.92 -2.64
CA LEU A 229 -27.84 44.89 -1.67
C LEU A 229 -27.33 45.14 -0.25
N ALA A 230 -26.60 46.23 0.00
CA ALA A 230 -25.89 46.45 1.27
C ALA A 230 -26.79 46.59 2.51
N SER A 231 -28.09 46.84 2.36
CA SER A 231 -29.06 46.86 3.46
C SER A 231 -29.79 45.53 3.69
N VAL A 232 -29.43 44.48 2.95
CA VAL A 232 -30.09 43.16 3.02
C VAL A 232 -29.15 42.14 3.68
N SER A 233 -29.56 41.61 4.83
CA SER A 233 -28.80 40.60 5.56
C SER A 233 -28.70 39.27 4.82
N ALA A 234 -27.60 38.52 5.04
CA ALA A 234 -27.37 37.23 4.38
C ALA A 234 -28.55 36.24 4.48
N PRO A 235 -29.25 36.07 5.63
CA PRO A 235 -30.40 35.17 5.72
C PRO A 235 -31.59 35.60 4.87
N LYS A 236 -31.80 36.90 4.63
CA LYS A 236 -32.87 37.38 3.73
C LYS A 236 -32.53 37.14 2.26
N LEU A 237 -31.27 37.26 1.87
CA LEU A 237 -30.78 36.86 0.54
C LEU A 237 -30.92 35.35 0.34
N GLY A 238 -30.50 34.55 1.33
CA GLY A 238 -30.69 33.10 1.35
C GLY A 238 -32.16 32.70 1.22
N ALA A 239 -33.04 33.35 1.99
CA ALA A 239 -34.48 33.10 1.95
C ALA A 239 -35.10 33.33 0.56
N ALA A 240 -34.69 34.39 -0.15
CA ALA A 240 -35.17 34.65 -1.50
C ALA A 240 -34.75 33.55 -2.49
N ALA A 241 -33.51 33.05 -2.39
CA ALA A 241 -33.03 31.94 -3.22
C ALA A 241 -33.75 30.61 -2.88
N ILE A 242 -33.93 30.30 -1.59
CA ILE A 242 -34.65 29.11 -1.09
C ILE A 242 -36.11 29.12 -1.58
N LYS A 243 -36.82 30.23 -1.37
CA LYS A 243 -38.23 30.38 -1.76
C LYS A 243 -38.43 30.21 -3.27
N ALA A 244 -37.59 30.85 -4.07
CA ALA A 244 -37.66 30.70 -5.53
C ALA A 244 -37.34 29.28 -6.02
N CYS A 245 -36.47 28.53 -5.32
CA CYS A 245 -36.24 27.12 -5.65
C CYS A 245 -37.53 26.31 -5.50
N LEU A 246 -38.26 26.50 -4.39
CA LEU A 246 -39.54 25.83 -4.13
C LEU A 246 -40.64 26.24 -5.13
N GLU A 247 -40.79 27.54 -5.39
CA GLU A 247 -41.75 28.06 -6.36
C GLU A 247 -41.51 27.52 -7.79
N ARG A 248 -40.24 27.46 -8.21
CA ARG A 248 -39.84 26.89 -9.52
C ARG A 248 -40.05 25.36 -9.58
N ALA A 249 -39.78 24.65 -8.49
CA ALA A 249 -40.00 23.20 -8.40
C ALA A 249 -41.48 22.81 -8.27
N LYS A 250 -42.33 23.75 -7.86
CA LYS A 250 -43.75 23.55 -7.48
C LYS A 250 -43.92 22.58 -6.31
N ILE A 251 -42.95 22.56 -5.39
CA ILE A 251 -42.94 21.71 -4.20
C ILE A 251 -43.48 22.47 -2.98
N PRO A 252 -44.43 21.91 -2.22
CA PRO A 252 -44.89 22.55 -0.99
C PRO A 252 -43.80 22.52 0.08
N ALA A 253 -43.64 23.62 0.82
CA ALA A 253 -42.51 23.84 1.72
C ALA A 253 -42.38 22.81 2.85
N ASN A 254 -43.49 22.17 3.25
CA ASN A 254 -43.51 21.11 4.26
C ASN A 254 -42.96 19.75 3.79
N ARG A 255 -42.59 19.60 2.51
CA ARG A 255 -41.87 18.42 2.01
C ARG A 255 -40.36 18.53 2.18
N VAL A 256 -39.81 19.71 2.50
CA VAL A 256 -38.38 19.87 2.76
C VAL A 256 -38.05 19.44 4.17
N GLN A 257 -37.31 18.34 4.30
CA GLN A 257 -36.93 17.78 5.60
C GLN A 257 -35.77 18.55 6.24
N GLU A 258 -34.77 18.96 5.44
CA GLU A 258 -33.53 19.55 5.95
C GLU A 258 -32.89 20.58 4.99
N VAL A 259 -32.25 21.60 5.57
CA VAL A 259 -31.62 22.74 4.88
C VAL A 259 -30.16 22.94 5.33
N TYR A 260 -29.24 22.94 4.37
CA TYR A 260 -27.83 23.31 4.60
C TYR A 260 -27.50 24.63 3.89
N MET A 261 -27.15 25.69 4.63
CA MET A 261 -26.70 26.96 4.02
C MET A 261 -25.29 27.34 4.47
N GLY A 262 -24.42 27.58 3.51
CA GLY A 262 -23.08 28.11 3.74
C GLY A 262 -23.10 29.61 4.05
N ASN A 263 -22.40 30.06 5.11
CA ASN A 263 -22.19 31.49 5.42
C ASN A 263 -20.87 31.64 6.20
N VAL A 264 -19.98 32.50 5.71
CA VAL A 264 -18.61 32.67 6.23
C VAL A 264 -18.56 33.71 7.33
N VAL A 265 -19.02 34.93 7.04
CA VAL A 265 -18.96 36.05 7.99
C VAL A 265 -20.30 36.11 8.73
N GLN A 266 -20.35 35.50 9.91
CA GLN A 266 -21.61 35.31 10.67
C GLN A 266 -21.83 36.35 11.79
N ALA A 267 -20.86 37.21 12.07
CA ALA A 267 -21.03 38.24 13.09
C ALA A 267 -22.07 39.28 12.65
N GLY A 268 -22.91 39.72 13.59
CA GLY A 268 -24.07 40.58 13.31
C GLY A 268 -25.25 39.85 12.65
N VAL A 269 -25.10 38.62 12.16
CA VAL A 269 -26.17 37.86 11.49
C VAL A 269 -27.17 37.23 12.47
N GLY A 270 -26.76 37.02 13.74
CA GLY A 270 -27.58 36.38 14.76
C GLY A 270 -27.47 34.85 14.78
N GLN A 271 -28.22 34.20 15.68
CA GLN A 271 -28.14 32.75 15.88
C GLN A 271 -28.68 31.96 14.68
N ALA A 272 -28.06 30.80 14.40
CA ALA A 272 -28.44 29.84 13.36
C ALA A 272 -28.86 30.46 12.00
N PRO A 273 -27.95 31.14 11.27
CA PRO A 273 -28.28 31.82 10.01
C PRO A 273 -29.08 30.98 9.01
N ALA A 274 -28.74 29.70 8.81
CA ALA A 274 -29.47 28.80 7.92
C ALA A 274 -30.95 28.63 8.31
N ARG A 275 -31.25 28.58 9.62
CA ARG A 275 -32.62 28.45 10.14
C ARG A 275 -33.41 29.75 9.97
N GLN A 276 -32.76 30.91 10.14
CA GLN A 276 -33.37 32.19 9.78
C GLN A 276 -33.76 32.23 8.30
N ALA A 277 -32.86 31.79 7.40
CA ALA A 277 -33.11 31.77 5.97
C ALA A 277 -34.28 30.83 5.58
N ALA A 278 -34.35 29.64 6.18
CA ALA A 278 -35.46 28.71 5.98
C ALA A 278 -36.81 29.28 6.45
N LEU A 279 -36.87 29.86 7.65
CA LEU A 279 -38.09 30.46 8.20
C LEU A 279 -38.55 31.69 7.40
N TYR A 280 -37.63 32.57 6.99
CA TYR A 280 -37.95 33.72 6.13
C TYR A 280 -38.40 33.29 4.71
N ALA A 281 -38.00 32.10 4.24
CA ALA A 281 -38.48 31.53 2.98
C ALA A 281 -39.88 30.88 3.09
N GLY A 282 -40.40 30.74 4.31
CA GLY A 282 -41.70 30.11 4.58
C GLY A 282 -41.66 28.60 4.78
N LEU A 283 -40.50 28.02 5.14
CA LEU A 283 -40.43 26.62 5.55
C LEU A 283 -40.96 26.45 6.99
N PRO A 284 -41.51 25.27 7.34
CA PRO A 284 -42.03 25.01 8.68
C PRO A 284 -40.97 25.09 9.80
N GLN A 285 -41.44 25.15 11.05
CA GLN A 285 -40.54 25.27 12.21
C GLN A 285 -39.80 23.96 12.52
N GLU A 286 -40.36 22.83 12.11
CA GLU A 286 -39.80 21.49 12.25
C GLU A 286 -38.65 21.21 11.27
N THR A 287 -38.48 21.99 10.19
CA THR A 287 -37.40 21.78 9.23
C THR A 287 -36.01 21.89 9.88
N LEU A 288 -35.21 20.84 9.72
CA LEU A 288 -33.84 20.77 10.23
C LEU A 288 -32.95 21.76 9.45
N CYS A 289 -32.09 22.50 10.15
CA CYS A 289 -31.34 23.61 9.54
C CYS A 289 -29.92 23.69 10.08
N THR A 290 -28.92 23.56 9.21
CA THR A 290 -27.49 23.61 9.58
C THR A 290 -26.75 24.70 8.80
N THR A 291 -26.05 25.57 9.52
CA THR A 291 -25.17 26.58 8.91
C THR A 291 -23.78 25.98 8.72
N VAL A 292 -23.27 26.01 7.49
CA VAL A 292 -21.95 25.46 7.15
C VAL A 292 -20.94 26.60 7.04
N ASN A 293 -19.80 26.50 7.73
CA ASN A 293 -18.66 27.38 7.48
C ASN A 293 -17.44 26.56 7.04
N LYS A 294 -16.98 26.84 5.82
CA LYS A 294 -15.74 26.35 5.22
C LYS A 294 -15.10 27.46 4.37
N VAL A 295 -15.14 28.70 4.87
CA VAL A 295 -14.68 29.90 4.14
C VAL A 295 -15.35 29.94 2.75
N CYS A 296 -14.65 30.32 1.68
CA CYS A 296 -15.24 30.47 0.34
C CYS A 296 -15.92 29.20 -0.21
N ALA A 297 -15.57 28.00 0.28
CA ALA A 297 -16.17 26.73 -0.14
C ALA A 297 -17.46 26.35 0.63
N SER A 298 -18.01 27.23 1.46
CA SER A 298 -19.14 26.92 2.35
C SER A 298 -20.40 26.46 1.60
N GLY A 299 -20.80 27.15 0.53
CA GLY A 299 -22.00 26.81 -0.24
C GLY A 299 -21.90 25.47 -0.96
N MET A 300 -20.75 25.21 -1.59
CA MET A 300 -20.49 23.90 -2.20
C MET A 300 -20.41 22.78 -1.15
N LYS A 301 -19.82 23.02 0.03
CA LYS A 301 -19.79 22.02 1.11
C LYS A 301 -21.19 21.71 1.66
N ALA A 302 -22.11 22.68 1.71
CA ALA A 302 -23.51 22.44 2.03
C ALA A 302 -24.16 21.44 1.05
N ILE A 303 -24.02 21.65 -0.26
CA ILE A 303 -24.52 20.73 -1.30
C ILE A 303 -23.90 19.34 -1.17
N MET A 304 -22.58 19.27 -0.90
CA MET A 304 -21.91 17.98 -0.70
C MET A 304 -22.48 17.19 0.49
N ILE A 305 -22.86 17.86 1.59
CA ILE A 305 -23.45 17.22 2.79
C ILE A 305 -24.88 16.80 2.52
N ALA A 306 -25.72 17.67 1.95
CA ALA A 306 -27.10 17.32 1.61
C ALA A 306 -27.16 16.12 0.65
N SER A 307 -26.31 16.10 -0.38
CA SER A 307 -26.14 14.94 -1.26
C SER A 307 -25.73 13.67 -0.50
N GLN A 308 -24.94 13.74 0.58
CA GLN A 308 -24.63 12.54 1.38
C GLN A 308 -25.85 12.03 2.15
N SER A 309 -26.63 12.93 2.76
CA SER A 309 -27.85 12.58 3.49
C SER A 309 -28.87 11.89 2.57
N LEU A 310 -29.09 12.45 1.37
CA LEU A 310 -29.97 11.88 0.34
C LEU A 310 -29.49 10.51 -0.17
N MET A 311 -28.20 10.39 -0.54
CA MET A 311 -27.62 9.12 -1.02
C MET A 311 -27.73 7.98 0.00
N CYS A 312 -27.60 8.30 1.29
CA CYS A 312 -27.73 7.33 2.39
C CYS A 312 -29.19 7.05 2.80
N GLY A 313 -30.18 7.68 2.18
CA GLY A 313 -31.59 7.52 2.56
C GLY A 313 -31.95 8.09 3.93
N HIS A 314 -31.16 9.03 4.46
CA HIS A 314 -31.50 9.73 5.71
C HIS A 314 -32.59 10.79 5.48
N GLN A 315 -32.68 11.31 4.26
CA GLN A 315 -33.68 12.28 3.79
C GLN A 315 -33.95 11.99 2.31
N ASP A 316 -35.03 12.55 1.78
CA ASP A 316 -35.46 12.43 0.38
C ASP A 316 -35.49 13.76 -0.37
N ILE A 317 -35.71 14.87 0.36
CA ILE A 317 -35.90 16.21 -0.20
C ILE A 317 -35.20 17.24 0.71
N MET A 318 -34.17 17.89 0.17
CA MET A 318 -33.33 18.83 0.92
C MET A 318 -33.01 20.08 0.10
N ILE A 319 -32.78 21.19 0.80
CA ILE A 319 -32.26 22.40 0.15
C ILE A 319 -30.81 22.62 0.59
N ALA A 320 -29.94 22.94 -0.35
CA ALA A 320 -28.56 23.31 -0.04
C ALA A 320 -28.04 24.47 -0.88
N GLY A 321 -27.22 25.32 -0.28
CA GLY A 321 -26.75 26.52 -0.93
C GLY A 321 -25.75 27.33 -0.11
N GLY A 322 -25.52 28.58 -0.52
CA GLY A 322 -24.67 29.54 0.18
C GLY A 322 -25.28 30.94 0.17
N MET A 323 -25.01 31.72 1.21
CA MET A 323 -25.47 33.08 1.38
C MET A 323 -24.41 33.90 2.11
N GLU A 324 -24.21 35.15 1.69
CA GLU A 324 -23.23 36.03 2.32
C GLU A 324 -23.67 37.49 2.19
N SER A 325 -23.33 38.30 3.20
CA SER A 325 -23.43 39.75 3.12
C SER A 325 -22.27 40.40 3.85
N MET A 326 -21.17 40.56 3.12
CA MET A 326 -19.98 41.22 3.66
C MET A 326 -20.26 42.71 3.96
N SER A 327 -21.24 43.35 3.31
CA SER A 327 -21.65 44.73 3.63
C SER A 327 -22.32 44.91 4.99
N ASN A 328 -22.86 43.83 5.58
CA ASN A 328 -23.50 43.85 6.91
C ASN A 328 -22.56 43.37 8.03
N ALA A 329 -21.33 42.96 7.71
CA ALA A 329 -20.33 42.60 8.71
C ALA A 329 -19.99 43.82 9.60
N PRO A 330 -20.11 43.71 10.92
CA PRO A 330 -19.84 44.82 11.82
C PRO A 330 -18.33 45.00 12.05
N TYR A 331 -17.95 46.18 12.52
CA TYR A 331 -16.67 46.35 13.20
C TYR A 331 -16.73 45.78 14.61
N TYR A 332 -15.64 45.17 15.07
CA TYR A 332 -15.51 44.63 16.40
C TYR A 332 -14.84 45.59 17.37
N PHE A 333 -15.32 45.57 18.61
CA PHE A 333 -14.63 46.08 19.77
C PHE A 333 -14.55 44.95 20.81
N PRO A 334 -13.35 44.62 21.35
CA PRO A 334 -13.21 43.59 22.39
C PRO A 334 -14.04 43.93 23.65
N ARG A 335 -14.58 42.91 24.32
CA ARG A 335 -15.25 43.11 25.63
C ARG A 335 -14.19 43.32 26.70
N GLY A 336 -14.38 44.36 27.52
CA GLY A 336 -13.49 44.78 28.62
C GLY A 336 -13.78 46.23 28.99
N ASP A 337 -12.92 46.83 29.80
CA ASP A 337 -13.00 48.26 30.11
C ASP A 337 -12.68 49.09 28.85
N THR A 338 -13.52 50.08 28.54
CA THR A 338 -13.27 51.00 27.43
C THR A 338 -12.09 51.92 27.79
N PRO A 339 -10.95 51.87 27.08
CA PRO A 339 -9.79 52.67 27.42
C PRO A 339 -10.05 54.16 27.17
N TYR A 340 -9.56 55.02 28.06
CA TYR A 340 -9.57 56.47 27.86
C TYR A 340 -8.61 56.85 26.72
N GLY A 341 -9.15 57.37 25.61
CA GLY A 341 -8.38 57.80 24.45
C GLY A 341 -8.95 57.29 23.11
N THR A 342 -8.06 57.04 22.14
CA THR A 342 -8.45 56.61 20.79
C THR A 342 -8.93 55.16 20.77
N LEU A 343 -10.21 54.97 20.42
CA LEU A 343 -10.80 53.66 20.19
C LEU A 343 -10.35 53.09 18.84
N GLN A 344 -9.70 51.93 18.82
CA GLN A 344 -9.48 51.17 17.59
C GLN A 344 -10.59 50.13 17.41
N LEU A 345 -11.22 50.15 16.24
CA LEU A 345 -12.23 49.19 15.82
C LEU A 345 -11.64 48.27 14.75
N GLU A 346 -11.91 46.98 14.86
CA GLU A 346 -11.36 45.95 13.97
C GLU A 346 -12.40 45.54 12.92
N ASP A 347 -12.05 45.51 11.63
CA ASP A 347 -12.99 45.17 10.56
C ASP A 347 -13.30 43.66 10.57
N GLY A 348 -14.57 43.29 10.73
CA GLY A 348 -14.99 41.89 10.81
C GLY A 348 -14.78 41.09 9.53
N ILE A 349 -14.81 41.74 8.36
CA ILE A 349 -14.50 41.09 7.07
C ILE A 349 -13.01 40.78 7.00
N ALA A 350 -12.18 41.74 7.40
CA ALA A 350 -10.74 41.56 7.46
C ALA A 350 -10.37 40.45 8.46
N LYS A 351 -10.92 40.48 9.68
CA LYS A 351 -10.59 39.54 10.75
C LYS A 351 -11.06 38.11 10.48
N ASP A 352 -12.35 37.93 10.23
CA ASP A 352 -12.96 36.58 10.21
C ASP A 352 -13.07 36.01 8.78
N GLY A 353 -13.04 36.86 7.75
CA GLY A 353 -13.23 36.47 6.36
C GLY A 353 -11.98 36.45 5.49
N LEU A 354 -10.98 37.30 5.76
CA LEU A 354 -9.87 37.58 4.83
C LEU A 354 -8.46 37.57 5.45
N THR A 355 -8.31 37.30 6.74
CA THR A 355 -7.01 37.10 7.41
C THR A 355 -6.85 35.63 7.78
N ASP A 356 -5.68 35.06 7.50
CA ASP A 356 -5.37 33.71 7.95
C ASP A 356 -5.16 33.69 9.48
N ALA A 357 -5.90 32.82 10.17
CA ALA A 357 -5.90 32.79 11.64
C ALA A 357 -4.59 32.27 12.25
N TYR A 358 -3.76 31.56 11.46
CA TYR A 358 -2.52 30.94 11.93
C TYR A 358 -1.32 31.88 11.72
N ASP A 359 -1.07 32.27 10.47
CA ASP A 359 0.05 33.13 10.07
C ASP A 359 -0.25 34.63 10.31
N ARG A 360 -1.51 34.99 10.60
CA ARG A 360 -2.01 36.37 10.81
C ARG A 360 -1.74 37.31 9.62
N ILE A 361 -1.69 36.75 8.42
CA ILE A 361 -1.49 37.48 7.16
C ILE A 361 -2.81 37.60 6.39
N PRO A 362 -3.05 38.70 5.65
CA PRO A 362 -4.15 38.77 4.68
C PRO A 362 -4.04 37.63 3.66
N MET A 363 -5.16 36.99 3.32
CA MET A 363 -5.21 35.89 2.34
C MET A 363 -4.66 36.26 0.96
N GLY A 364 -4.61 37.56 0.63
CA GLY A 364 -3.92 38.07 -0.55
C GLY A 364 -2.43 37.75 -0.60
N LEU A 365 -1.73 37.68 0.54
CA LEU A 365 -0.33 37.25 0.60
C LEU A 365 -0.18 35.74 0.30
N CYS A 366 -1.18 34.91 0.63
CA CYS A 366 -1.22 33.52 0.20
C CYS A 366 -1.39 33.41 -1.34
N ALA A 367 -2.16 34.31 -1.95
CA ALA A 367 -2.29 34.41 -3.40
C ALA A 367 -0.97 34.87 -4.06
N GLU A 368 -0.29 35.88 -3.53
CA GLU A 368 1.04 36.31 -4.01
C GLU A 368 2.10 35.19 -3.89
N LYS A 369 2.11 34.46 -2.76
CA LYS A 369 2.98 33.29 -2.56
C LYS A 369 2.72 32.19 -3.60
N THR A 370 1.44 31.98 -3.95
CA THR A 370 1.04 31.02 -4.99
C THR A 370 1.45 31.49 -6.38
N ALA A 371 1.17 32.76 -6.74
CA ALA A 371 1.56 33.35 -8.01
C ALA A 371 3.08 33.29 -8.23
N LYS A 372 3.88 33.59 -7.19
CA LYS A 372 5.34 33.45 -7.22
C LYS A 372 5.80 32.00 -7.36
N LYS A 373 5.18 31.06 -6.66
CA LYS A 373 5.54 29.62 -6.72
C LYS A 373 5.26 29.01 -8.09
N GLU A 374 4.12 29.34 -8.69
CA GLU A 374 3.66 28.80 -9.97
C GLU A 374 4.06 29.68 -11.18
N ASN A 375 4.85 30.73 -10.97
CA ASN A 375 5.32 31.70 -11.98
C ASN A 375 4.19 32.38 -12.80
N LEU A 376 3.06 32.69 -12.16
CA LEU A 376 1.92 33.36 -12.80
C LEU A 376 2.16 34.87 -12.88
N SER A 377 2.42 35.40 -14.08
CA SER A 377 2.73 36.82 -14.22
C SER A 377 1.52 37.72 -13.98
N ARG A 378 1.78 38.99 -13.64
CA ARG A 378 0.75 40.03 -13.56
C ARG A 378 -0.09 40.13 -14.84
N VAL A 379 0.55 39.96 -16.01
CA VAL A 379 -0.10 40.07 -17.32
C VAL A 379 -1.07 38.91 -17.54
N ASP A 380 -0.72 37.69 -17.13
CA ASP A 380 -1.60 36.52 -17.24
C ASP A 380 -2.84 36.68 -16.35
N GLN A 381 -2.63 37.14 -15.11
CA GLN A 381 -3.70 37.39 -14.13
C GLN A 381 -4.67 38.48 -14.62
N ASP A 382 -4.15 39.59 -15.15
CA ASP A 382 -4.98 40.68 -15.69
C ASP A 382 -5.72 40.26 -16.96
N THR A 383 -5.06 39.51 -17.85
CA THR A 383 -5.67 38.95 -19.06
C THR A 383 -6.83 38.02 -18.71
N PHE A 384 -6.64 37.13 -17.74
CA PHE A 384 -7.68 36.20 -17.28
C PHE A 384 -8.87 36.93 -16.64
N ALA A 385 -8.61 37.89 -15.75
CA ALA A 385 -9.65 38.66 -15.11
C ALA A 385 -10.43 39.52 -16.13
N LYS A 386 -9.74 40.17 -17.10
CA LYS A 386 -10.40 40.86 -18.21
C LYS A 386 -11.31 39.93 -19.02
N LEU A 387 -10.78 38.77 -19.44
CA LEU A 387 -11.52 37.78 -20.21
C LEU A 387 -12.79 37.32 -19.48
N SER A 388 -12.74 37.12 -18.16
CA SER A 388 -13.94 36.73 -17.43
C SER A 388 -14.94 37.87 -17.24
N TYR A 389 -14.51 39.12 -17.10
CA TYR A 389 -15.42 40.27 -17.11
C TYR A 389 -16.15 40.39 -18.45
N GLU A 390 -15.45 40.24 -19.57
CA GLU A 390 -16.03 40.23 -20.92
C GLU A 390 -17.03 39.08 -21.11
N ARG A 391 -16.72 37.88 -20.59
CA ARG A 391 -17.64 36.73 -20.60
C ARG A 391 -18.90 36.98 -19.76
N THR A 392 -18.78 37.53 -18.55
CA THR A 392 -19.94 37.90 -17.72
C THR A 392 -20.81 38.95 -18.40
N ALA A 393 -20.19 39.98 -19.01
CA ALA A 393 -20.89 41.03 -19.75
C ALA A 393 -21.64 40.46 -20.98
N ARG A 394 -21.03 39.53 -21.72
CA ARG A 394 -21.66 38.83 -22.83
C ARG A 394 -22.86 37.99 -22.37
N ALA A 395 -22.72 37.21 -21.30
CA ALA A 395 -23.81 36.39 -20.77
C ALA A 395 -25.00 37.25 -20.27
N TRP A 396 -24.72 38.43 -19.70
CA TRP A 396 -25.75 39.43 -19.38
C TRP A 396 -26.45 39.99 -20.63
N LYS A 397 -25.68 40.37 -21.67
CA LYS A 397 -26.21 40.85 -22.95
C LYS A 397 -27.08 39.79 -23.66
N GLU A 398 -26.69 38.52 -23.57
CA GLU A 398 -27.42 37.36 -24.12
C GLU A 398 -28.61 36.93 -23.23
N GLY A 399 -28.74 37.48 -22.03
CA GLY A 399 -29.83 37.18 -21.09
C GLY A 399 -29.77 35.80 -20.44
N LYS A 400 -28.59 35.16 -20.39
CA LYS A 400 -28.41 33.78 -19.90
C LYS A 400 -28.84 33.59 -18.44
N TYR A 401 -28.65 34.60 -17.59
CA TYR A 401 -28.99 34.54 -16.16
C TYR A 401 -30.48 34.70 -15.83
N LYS A 402 -31.35 34.98 -16.82
CA LYS A 402 -32.79 35.20 -16.60
C LYS A 402 -33.50 34.02 -15.92
N ALA A 403 -33.02 32.79 -16.17
CA ALA A 403 -33.61 31.58 -15.61
C ALA A 403 -33.20 31.33 -14.15
N GLU A 404 -32.03 31.81 -13.72
CA GLU A 404 -31.50 31.56 -12.37
C GLU A 404 -31.76 32.70 -11.37
N ILE A 405 -31.75 33.96 -11.82
CA ILE A 405 -31.84 35.12 -10.92
C ILE A 405 -33.24 35.33 -10.34
N VAL A 406 -33.28 35.75 -9.07
CA VAL A 406 -34.47 36.12 -8.29
C VAL A 406 -34.32 37.59 -7.90
N PRO A 407 -35.13 38.52 -8.45
CA PRO A 407 -35.02 39.94 -8.10
C PRO A 407 -35.23 40.19 -6.60
N ILE A 408 -34.45 41.11 -6.04
CA ILE A 408 -34.51 41.50 -4.62
C ILE A 408 -35.06 42.92 -4.51
N THR A 409 -36.20 43.07 -3.84
CA THR A 409 -36.75 44.37 -3.48
C THR A 409 -36.00 44.93 -2.26
N VAL A 410 -35.41 46.10 -2.42
CA VAL A 410 -34.66 46.80 -1.38
C VAL A 410 -35.39 48.08 -1.01
N THR A 411 -35.81 48.20 0.25
CA THR A 411 -36.41 49.43 0.78
C THR A 411 -35.32 50.49 0.95
N THR A 412 -35.41 51.60 0.21
CA THR A 412 -34.52 52.74 0.34
C THR A 412 -35.24 53.93 0.96
N LYS A 413 -34.50 54.98 1.37
CA LYS A 413 -35.10 56.27 1.80
C LYS A 413 -35.96 56.96 0.72
N LYS A 414 -35.91 56.50 -0.54
CA LYS A 414 -36.67 57.03 -1.68
C LYS A 414 -37.80 56.09 -2.14
N GLY A 415 -38.10 55.04 -1.38
CA GLY A 415 -39.05 53.97 -1.74
C GLY A 415 -38.36 52.66 -2.10
N GLU A 416 -39.14 51.70 -2.59
CA GLU A 416 -38.66 50.37 -2.96
C GLU A 416 -37.93 50.37 -4.31
N VAL A 417 -36.78 49.69 -4.36
CA VAL A 417 -35.97 49.52 -5.57
C VAL A 417 -35.78 48.04 -5.84
N ILE A 418 -36.13 47.58 -7.04
CA ILE A 418 -35.97 46.18 -7.44
C ILE A 418 -34.59 45.98 -8.07
N VAL A 419 -33.70 45.28 -7.36
CA VAL A 419 -32.39 44.85 -7.86
C VAL A 419 -32.59 43.54 -8.64
N LYS A 420 -32.23 43.53 -9.92
CA LYS A 420 -32.50 42.41 -10.85
C LYS A 420 -31.28 41.96 -11.67
N GLU A 421 -30.12 42.56 -11.42
CA GLU A 421 -28.94 42.42 -12.25
C GLU A 421 -27.66 42.58 -11.42
N ASP A 422 -26.62 41.83 -11.76
CA ASP A 422 -25.35 41.89 -11.04
C ASP A 422 -24.68 43.26 -11.23
N GLU A 423 -23.94 43.74 -10.23
CA GLU A 423 -23.34 45.07 -10.30
C GLU A 423 -21.93 45.09 -10.90
N GLU A 424 -21.11 44.10 -10.54
CA GLU A 424 -19.65 44.21 -10.61
C GLU A 424 -19.12 44.28 -12.05
N TYR A 425 -19.74 43.56 -12.99
CA TYR A 425 -19.25 43.46 -14.37
C TYR A 425 -19.33 44.78 -15.16
N ARG A 426 -20.09 45.76 -14.67
CA ARG A 426 -20.22 47.11 -15.26
C ARG A 426 -19.28 48.14 -14.64
N LYS A 427 -18.64 47.81 -13.52
CA LYS A 427 -17.79 48.74 -12.75
C LYS A 427 -16.30 48.59 -13.05
N VAL A 428 -15.91 47.62 -13.88
CA VAL A 428 -14.51 47.42 -14.28
C VAL A 428 -14.06 48.45 -15.32
N ASP A 429 -12.88 49.01 -15.11
CA ASP A 429 -12.19 49.92 -16.03
C ASP A 429 -10.93 49.22 -16.54
N PHE A 430 -10.99 48.71 -17.78
CA PHE A 430 -9.91 47.91 -18.37
C PHE A 430 -8.64 48.73 -18.68
N GLU A 431 -8.75 50.05 -18.89
CA GLU A 431 -7.58 50.90 -19.14
C GLU A 431 -6.85 51.21 -17.83
N LYS A 432 -7.58 51.45 -16.73
CA LYS A 432 -6.98 51.58 -15.41
C LYS A 432 -6.38 50.29 -14.88
N MET A 433 -6.85 49.12 -15.32
CA MET A 433 -6.37 47.82 -14.85
C MET A 433 -4.83 47.72 -14.86
N LYS A 434 -4.19 48.11 -15.98
CA LYS A 434 -2.73 48.07 -16.16
C LYS A 434 -1.95 48.99 -15.21
N THR A 435 -2.56 50.06 -14.71
CA THR A 435 -1.92 51.08 -13.86
C THR A 435 -2.26 50.93 -12.37
N LEU A 436 -3.10 49.95 -12.01
CA LEU A 436 -3.39 49.65 -10.61
C LEU A 436 -2.15 49.14 -9.88
N ARG A 437 -1.90 49.77 -8.71
CA ARG A 437 -0.91 49.32 -7.74
C ARG A 437 -1.30 47.96 -7.19
N THR A 438 -0.28 47.17 -6.85
CA THR A 438 -0.39 45.92 -6.12
C THR A 438 -1.01 46.13 -4.74
N ALA A 439 -1.82 45.18 -4.30
CA ALA A 439 -2.65 45.32 -3.10
C ALA A 439 -1.97 44.81 -1.82
N PHE A 440 -0.97 43.92 -1.92
CA PHE A 440 -0.39 43.23 -0.76
C PHE A 440 1.15 43.30 -0.68
N LEU A 441 1.86 43.25 -1.82
CA LEU A 441 3.32 43.40 -1.88
C LEU A 441 3.72 44.48 -2.88
N LYS A 442 4.73 45.29 -2.55
CA LYS A 442 5.24 46.36 -3.44
C LYS A 442 5.63 45.83 -4.83
N ASP A 443 6.30 44.69 -4.86
CA ASP A 443 6.75 44.00 -6.08
C ASP A 443 5.87 42.75 -6.37
N GLY A 444 4.60 42.81 -5.97
CA GLY A 444 3.61 41.74 -6.14
C GLY A 444 2.96 41.69 -7.53
N THR A 445 1.91 40.89 -7.64
CA THR A 445 1.12 40.67 -8.85
C THR A 445 -0.38 40.85 -8.65
N ILE A 446 -0.87 40.80 -7.41
CA ILE A 446 -2.29 40.88 -7.11
C ILE A 446 -2.74 42.35 -6.97
N THR A 447 -3.85 42.71 -7.62
CA THR A 447 -4.48 44.04 -7.57
C THR A 447 -5.97 43.96 -7.33
N ALA A 448 -6.60 45.10 -7.02
CA ALA A 448 -8.05 45.21 -6.87
C ALA A 448 -8.87 44.83 -8.14
N ALA A 449 -8.25 44.68 -9.31
CA ALA A 449 -8.93 44.27 -10.55
C ALA A 449 -8.77 42.78 -10.89
N ASN A 450 -7.64 42.16 -10.53
CA ASN A 450 -7.41 40.72 -10.77
C ASN A 450 -7.69 39.86 -9.51
N ALA A 451 -7.79 40.47 -8.33
CA ALA A 451 -8.35 39.86 -7.14
C ALA A 451 -9.88 39.77 -7.21
N SER A 452 -10.43 38.81 -6.47
CA SER A 452 -11.86 38.73 -6.20
C SER A 452 -12.38 39.93 -5.45
N LYS A 453 -13.68 40.12 -5.60
CA LYS A 453 -14.44 41.16 -4.93
C LYS A 453 -15.05 40.63 -3.64
N ILE A 454 -15.46 41.61 -2.85
CA ILE A 454 -16.25 41.49 -1.62
C ILE A 454 -17.68 41.82 -2.07
N ASN A 455 -18.65 40.97 -1.73
CA ASN A 455 -19.97 41.00 -2.32
C ASN A 455 -21.07 40.60 -1.32
N ASP A 456 -22.30 40.94 -1.69
CA ASP A 456 -23.52 40.45 -1.05
C ASP A 456 -24.30 39.60 -2.07
N GLY A 457 -24.79 38.43 -1.66
CA GLY A 457 -25.59 37.55 -2.52
C GLY A 457 -25.85 36.18 -1.91
N ALA A 458 -26.77 35.42 -2.51
CA ALA A 458 -27.05 34.04 -2.13
C ALA A 458 -27.49 33.17 -3.32
N ALA A 459 -27.31 31.86 -3.19
CA ALA A 459 -27.73 30.86 -4.15
C ALA A 459 -28.15 29.57 -3.42
N ALA A 460 -29.12 28.84 -3.99
CA ALA A 460 -29.65 27.60 -3.44
C ALA A 460 -30.02 26.60 -4.56
N CYS A 461 -30.02 25.32 -4.22
CA CYS A 461 -30.52 24.21 -5.01
C CYS A 461 -31.49 23.36 -4.19
N LEU A 462 -32.57 22.91 -4.81
CA LEU A 462 -33.43 21.84 -4.30
C LEU A 462 -32.91 20.51 -4.83
N LEU A 463 -32.52 19.65 -3.89
CA LEU A 463 -31.92 18.33 -4.11
C LEU A 463 -32.94 17.27 -3.70
N MET A 464 -33.05 16.20 -4.48
CA MET A 464 -33.92 15.07 -4.18
C MET A 464 -33.22 13.74 -4.46
N THR A 465 -33.69 12.67 -3.83
CA THR A 465 -33.49 11.33 -4.37
C THR A 465 -34.25 11.20 -5.69
N ARG A 466 -33.75 10.38 -6.63
CA ARG A 466 -34.38 10.18 -7.94
C ARG A 466 -35.83 9.73 -7.80
N GLN A 467 -36.08 8.80 -6.88
CA GLN A 467 -37.42 8.34 -6.52
C GLN A 467 -38.33 9.49 -6.08
N ALA A 468 -37.92 10.35 -5.14
CA ALA A 468 -38.78 11.45 -4.68
C ALA A 468 -39.05 12.49 -5.79
N ALA A 469 -38.10 12.70 -6.70
CA ALA A 469 -38.29 13.56 -7.86
C ALA A 469 -39.35 12.99 -8.83
N ASP A 470 -39.26 11.69 -9.14
CA ASP A 470 -40.22 11.00 -10.01
C ASP A 470 -41.62 10.92 -9.34
N GLU A 471 -41.71 10.62 -8.04
CA GLU A 471 -42.96 10.60 -7.26
C GLU A 471 -43.69 11.96 -7.25
N LEU A 472 -42.95 13.06 -7.22
CA LEU A 472 -43.50 14.42 -7.18
C LEU A 472 -43.65 15.05 -8.57
N GLY A 473 -43.35 14.32 -9.65
CA GLY A 473 -43.38 14.83 -11.02
C GLY A 473 -42.37 15.95 -11.29
N CYS A 474 -41.33 16.07 -10.46
CA CYS A 474 -40.26 17.04 -10.63
C CYS A 474 -39.28 16.57 -11.69
N LYS A 475 -39.22 17.29 -12.82
CA LYS A 475 -38.21 17.03 -13.84
C LYS A 475 -36.80 17.33 -13.29
N PRO A 476 -35.87 16.36 -13.29
CA PRO A 476 -34.48 16.62 -12.99
C PRO A 476 -33.87 17.64 -13.96
N LEU A 477 -33.10 18.57 -13.42
CA LEU A 477 -32.32 19.52 -14.22
C LEU A 477 -30.89 18.98 -14.42
N ALA A 478 -30.35 18.32 -13.39
CA ALA A 478 -29.06 17.66 -13.41
C ALA A 478 -28.98 16.54 -12.36
N ARG A 479 -28.06 15.59 -12.57
CA ARG A 479 -27.78 14.43 -11.74
C ARG A 479 -26.40 14.56 -11.09
N ILE A 480 -26.29 14.28 -9.80
CA ILE A 480 -25.00 14.30 -9.08
C ILE A 480 -24.34 12.93 -9.27
N ILE A 481 -23.55 12.82 -10.34
CA ILE A 481 -22.96 11.56 -10.81
C ILE A 481 -21.68 11.16 -10.07
N GLY A 482 -21.08 12.06 -9.30
CA GLY A 482 -19.90 11.70 -8.52
C GLY A 482 -19.36 12.80 -7.64
N LYS A 483 -18.69 12.37 -6.58
CA LYS A 483 -17.62 13.12 -5.93
C LYS A 483 -16.35 12.41 -6.37
N ASN A 484 -15.47 13.06 -7.14
CA ASN A 484 -14.23 12.39 -7.52
C ASN A 484 -13.35 12.27 -6.27
N PHE A 485 -12.81 11.11 -5.90
CA PHE A 485 -12.75 9.85 -6.64
C PHE A 485 -13.69 8.78 -6.03
N ILE A 486 -13.74 7.60 -6.66
CA ILE A 486 -13.79 6.34 -5.87
C ILE A 486 -12.46 6.29 -5.09
N LEU A 487 -12.48 6.92 -3.92
CA LEU A 487 -11.29 7.33 -3.15
C LEU A 487 -11.14 6.57 -1.83
N THR A 488 -11.97 5.57 -1.54
CA THR A 488 -11.84 4.73 -0.34
C THR A 488 -10.45 4.08 -0.27
N PHE A 489 -9.75 3.97 -1.41
CA PHE A 489 -8.43 3.37 -1.48
C PHE A 489 -7.43 4.14 -2.33
N ASN A 490 -7.47 5.48 -2.40
CA ASN A 490 -6.45 6.25 -3.15
C ASN A 490 -5.61 7.20 -2.27
N LEU A 491 -4.46 6.71 -1.82
CA LEU A 491 -3.35 7.42 -1.17
C LEU A 491 -3.66 8.21 0.14
N ALA A 492 -2.90 7.84 1.19
CA ALA A 492 -2.76 8.49 2.49
C ALA A 492 -3.96 8.50 3.49
N GLN A 493 -5.20 8.16 3.12
CA GLN A 493 -6.36 8.28 4.03
C GLN A 493 -7.05 6.99 4.49
N VAL A 494 -6.62 5.81 4.04
CA VAL A 494 -7.14 4.52 4.54
C VAL A 494 -6.00 3.59 4.95
N ASP A 495 -6.20 2.88 6.06
CA ASP A 495 -5.26 1.91 6.60
C ASP A 495 -4.91 0.86 5.52
N PRO A 496 -3.63 0.66 5.19
CA PRO A 496 -3.21 -0.31 4.19
C PRO A 496 -3.73 -1.74 4.43
N VAL A 497 -4.10 -2.11 5.66
CA VAL A 497 -4.71 -3.41 5.98
C VAL A 497 -6.05 -3.62 5.26
N VAL A 498 -6.85 -2.57 5.06
CA VAL A 498 -8.20 -2.69 4.46
C VAL A 498 -8.10 -3.08 2.97
N LEU A 499 -6.93 -2.91 2.33
CA LEU A 499 -6.69 -3.31 0.94
C LEU A 499 -6.72 -4.83 0.73
N PHE A 500 -6.57 -5.64 1.77
CA PHE A 500 -6.74 -7.09 1.67
C PHE A 500 -8.19 -7.53 1.43
N ASP A 501 -9.17 -6.74 1.90
CA ASP A 501 -10.61 -7.05 1.75
C ASP A 501 -11.32 -6.11 0.76
N ALA A 502 -10.64 -5.07 0.27
CA ALA A 502 -11.22 -4.08 -0.64
C ALA A 502 -11.80 -4.74 -1.92
N PRO A 503 -12.97 -4.31 -2.43
CA PRO A 503 -13.47 -4.82 -3.70
C PRO A 503 -12.53 -4.43 -4.85
N VAL A 504 -12.20 -5.41 -5.70
CA VAL A 504 -11.37 -5.23 -6.90
C VAL A 504 -12.28 -5.30 -8.14
N GLN A 505 -12.01 -4.45 -9.13
CA GLN A 505 -12.77 -4.40 -10.38
C GLN A 505 -11.82 -4.27 -11.56
N LYS A 506 -11.97 -5.14 -12.56
CA LYS A 506 -11.35 -4.97 -13.88
C LYS A 506 -12.01 -3.80 -14.62
N LYS A 507 -11.20 -2.88 -15.17
CA LYS A 507 -11.65 -1.74 -15.98
C LYS A 507 -10.77 -1.63 -17.22
N VAL A 508 -11.40 -1.41 -18.38
CA VAL A 508 -10.68 -1.00 -19.60
C VAL A 508 -9.91 0.29 -19.31
N THR A 509 -8.62 0.31 -19.64
CA THR A 509 -7.78 1.50 -19.47
C THR A 509 -8.12 2.56 -20.52
N ASP A 510 -7.95 3.83 -20.19
CA ASP A 510 -8.36 4.92 -21.07
C ASP A 510 -7.64 4.87 -22.45
N ARG A 511 -6.43 4.27 -22.50
CA ARG A 511 -5.65 4.02 -23.73
C ARG A 511 -6.25 2.93 -24.63
N ALA A 512 -7.00 1.99 -24.06
CA ALA A 512 -7.64 0.88 -24.77
C ALA A 512 -9.11 1.14 -25.15
N THR A 513 -9.67 2.31 -24.77
CA THR A 513 -11.07 2.68 -25.04
C THR A 513 -11.48 2.52 -26.51
N ASP A 514 -10.60 2.85 -27.45
CA ASP A 514 -10.91 2.74 -28.89
C ASP A 514 -10.82 1.31 -29.42
N ILE A 515 -10.03 0.44 -28.76
CA ILE A 515 -10.01 -1.00 -29.00
C ILE A 515 -11.33 -1.62 -28.52
N GLU A 516 -11.76 -1.26 -27.29
CA GLU A 516 -13.06 -1.67 -26.74
C GLU A 516 -14.21 -1.28 -27.68
N LYS A 517 -14.29 -0.01 -28.09
CA LYS A 517 -15.32 0.47 -29.03
C LYS A 517 -15.31 -0.32 -30.34
N THR A 518 -14.12 -0.64 -30.85
CA THR A 518 -13.97 -1.39 -32.12
C THR A 518 -14.49 -2.82 -31.96
N ILE A 519 -14.07 -3.54 -30.92
CA ILE A 519 -14.54 -4.91 -30.63
C ILE A 519 -16.07 -4.93 -30.47
N LYS A 520 -16.62 -4.02 -29.64
CA LYS A 520 -18.07 -3.89 -29.44
C LYS A 520 -18.84 -3.58 -30.72
N ARG A 521 -18.26 -2.79 -31.64
CA ARG A 521 -18.89 -2.43 -32.93
C ARG A 521 -18.88 -3.58 -33.93
N GLU A 522 -17.80 -4.36 -34.00
CA GLU A 522 -17.70 -5.45 -34.98
C GLU A 522 -18.42 -6.72 -34.52
N VAL A 523 -18.39 -7.07 -33.22
CA VAL A 523 -19.00 -8.32 -32.74
C VAL A 523 -20.50 -8.44 -33.01
N VAL A 524 -21.22 -7.31 -33.03
CA VAL A 524 -22.66 -7.27 -33.39
C VAL A 524 -22.91 -7.89 -34.78
N LYS A 525 -21.97 -7.69 -35.72
CA LYS A 525 -22.06 -8.20 -37.11
C LYS A 525 -21.62 -9.66 -37.25
N CYS A 526 -20.75 -10.15 -36.36
CA CYS A 526 -20.12 -11.47 -36.44
C CYS A 526 -20.97 -12.58 -35.79
N GLN A 527 -20.99 -13.79 -36.38
CA GLN A 527 -21.64 -14.99 -35.83
C GLN A 527 -20.65 -15.84 -35.00
N THR A 528 -19.36 -15.68 -35.27
CA THR A 528 -18.26 -16.42 -34.66
C THR A 528 -17.16 -15.46 -34.22
N LEU A 529 -16.55 -15.72 -33.07
CA LEU A 529 -15.35 -15.08 -32.55
C LEU A 529 -14.26 -16.15 -32.41
N ILE A 530 -13.10 -15.93 -33.03
CA ILE A 530 -11.92 -16.79 -32.90
C ILE A 530 -10.83 -15.99 -32.21
N ILE A 531 -10.36 -16.47 -31.06
CA ILE A 531 -9.30 -15.84 -30.28
C ILE A 531 -7.93 -16.24 -30.83
N TRP A 532 -7.16 -15.23 -31.26
CA TRP A 532 -5.82 -15.32 -31.86
C TRP A 532 -4.76 -14.57 -31.03
N THR A 533 -4.99 -14.40 -29.72
CA THR A 533 -3.94 -13.94 -28.80
C THR A 533 -2.79 -14.95 -28.76
N ASP A 534 -1.62 -14.55 -28.27
CA ASP A 534 -0.52 -15.51 -28.04
C ASP A 534 -0.96 -16.64 -27.10
N CYS A 535 -0.28 -17.79 -27.19
CA CYS A 535 -0.77 -19.04 -26.61
C CYS A 535 -0.24 -19.37 -25.21
N ASP A 536 0.19 -18.34 -24.48
CA ASP A 536 0.59 -18.35 -23.07
C ASP A 536 -0.60 -18.09 -22.11
N ARG A 537 -0.34 -17.95 -20.81
CA ARG A 537 -1.40 -17.69 -19.82
C ARG A 537 -2.01 -16.29 -19.94
N GLU A 538 -1.18 -15.27 -20.15
CA GLU A 538 -1.66 -13.88 -20.30
C GLU A 538 -2.51 -13.73 -21.57
N GLY A 539 -2.08 -14.33 -22.70
CA GLY A 539 -2.85 -14.35 -23.93
C GLY A 539 -4.20 -15.08 -23.81
N GLU A 540 -4.27 -16.15 -23.01
CA GLU A 540 -5.55 -16.80 -22.69
C GLU A 540 -6.45 -15.88 -21.85
N ASN A 541 -5.89 -15.16 -20.87
CA ASN A 541 -6.65 -14.20 -20.05
C ASN A 541 -7.17 -13.02 -20.87
N ILE A 542 -6.35 -12.43 -21.75
CA ILE A 542 -6.77 -11.40 -22.71
C ILE A 542 -7.88 -11.93 -23.63
N GLY A 543 -7.81 -13.22 -24.01
CA GLY A 543 -8.89 -13.91 -24.70
C GLY A 543 -10.22 -13.85 -23.93
N TYR A 544 -10.19 -14.13 -22.62
CA TYR A 544 -11.35 -14.00 -21.74
C TYR A 544 -11.82 -12.56 -21.53
N GLU A 545 -10.94 -11.57 -21.50
CA GLU A 545 -11.33 -10.15 -21.48
C GLU A 545 -12.13 -9.78 -22.75
N ILE A 546 -11.66 -10.21 -23.93
CA ILE A 546 -12.38 -10.01 -25.20
C ILE A 546 -13.73 -10.74 -25.17
N ILE A 547 -13.77 -11.99 -24.70
CA ILE A 547 -15.00 -12.79 -24.59
C ILE A 547 -16.03 -12.13 -23.66
N ASN A 548 -15.60 -11.66 -22.48
CA ASN A 548 -16.48 -11.02 -21.50
C ASN A 548 -16.95 -9.63 -21.97
N LEU A 549 -16.19 -8.95 -22.84
CA LEU A 549 -16.64 -7.75 -23.53
C LEU A 549 -17.71 -8.05 -24.61
N CYS A 550 -17.61 -9.21 -25.25
CA CYS A 550 -18.47 -9.64 -26.37
C CYS A 550 -19.79 -10.27 -25.93
N ARG A 551 -19.75 -11.19 -24.94
CA ARG A 551 -20.91 -11.99 -24.48
C ARG A 551 -22.17 -11.15 -24.17
N PRO A 552 -22.09 -10.01 -23.43
CA PRO A 552 -23.27 -9.21 -23.11
C PRO A 552 -23.96 -8.57 -24.33
N LEU A 553 -23.25 -8.42 -25.45
CA LEU A 553 -23.79 -7.85 -26.69
C LEU A 553 -24.40 -8.90 -27.61
N LYS A 554 -24.00 -10.18 -27.49
CA LYS A 554 -24.44 -11.26 -28.37
C LYS A 554 -24.30 -12.63 -27.71
N THR A 555 -25.38 -13.08 -27.06
CA THR A 555 -25.44 -14.36 -26.33
C THR A 555 -25.24 -15.59 -27.22
N GLY A 556 -25.66 -15.54 -28.49
CA GLY A 556 -25.51 -16.63 -29.47
C GLY A 556 -24.18 -16.65 -30.24
N LEU A 557 -23.15 -15.93 -29.78
CA LEU A 557 -21.84 -15.87 -30.44
C LEU A 557 -21.06 -17.18 -30.25
N LYS A 558 -20.69 -17.85 -31.35
CA LYS A 558 -19.82 -19.03 -31.29
C LYS A 558 -18.39 -18.60 -30.97
N ILE A 559 -17.78 -19.16 -29.94
CA ILE A 559 -16.42 -18.81 -29.50
C ILE A 559 -15.49 -19.99 -29.75
N TYR A 560 -14.30 -19.70 -30.27
CA TYR A 560 -13.23 -20.67 -30.49
C TYR A 560 -11.87 -20.05 -30.16
N ARG A 561 -10.89 -20.92 -29.91
CA ARG A 561 -9.50 -20.58 -29.66
C ARG A 561 -8.62 -21.16 -30.76
N ALA A 562 -7.85 -20.32 -31.44
CA ALA A 562 -6.77 -20.77 -32.30
C ALA A 562 -5.52 -20.98 -31.43
N ARG A 563 -4.88 -22.16 -31.55
CA ARG A 563 -3.63 -22.50 -30.87
C ARG A 563 -2.49 -22.56 -31.88
N PHE A 564 -1.43 -21.80 -31.66
CA PHE A 564 -0.27 -21.65 -32.54
C PHE A 564 0.98 -21.28 -31.73
N SER A 565 2.16 -21.65 -32.23
CA SER A 565 3.47 -21.38 -31.58
C SER A 565 4.47 -20.67 -32.49
N GLU A 566 4.04 -20.32 -33.70
CA GLU A 566 4.81 -19.66 -34.75
C GLU A 566 3.84 -18.88 -35.67
N ILE A 567 4.30 -17.76 -36.22
CA ILE A 567 3.52 -16.92 -37.15
C ILE A 567 3.92 -17.30 -38.59
N THR A 568 3.39 -18.43 -39.06
CA THR A 568 3.58 -18.95 -40.42
C THR A 568 2.24 -19.27 -41.07
N TYR A 569 2.20 -19.32 -42.40
CA TYR A 569 0.99 -19.71 -43.14
C TYR A 569 0.51 -21.11 -42.75
N ASP A 570 1.42 -22.09 -42.71
CA ASP A 570 1.07 -23.47 -42.37
C ASP A 570 0.58 -23.58 -40.92
N SER A 571 1.18 -22.84 -39.99
CA SER A 571 0.70 -22.75 -38.59
C SER A 571 -0.71 -22.20 -38.51
N ALA A 572 -1.01 -21.11 -39.22
CA ALA A 572 -2.35 -20.53 -39.25
C ALA A 572 -3.39 -21.48 -39.85
N VAL A 573 -3.04 -22.20 -40.93
CA VAL A 573 -3.93 -23.22 -41.54
C VAL A 573 -4.13 -24.42 -40.61
N ARG A 574 -3.09 -24.90 -39.93
CA ARG A 574 -3.21 -25.96 -38.91
C ARG A 574 -4.09 -25.51 -37.74
N ALA A 575 -3.93 -24.28 -37.25
CA ALA A 575 -4.72 -23.72 -36.14
C ALA A 575 -6.20 -23.54 -36.52
N LEU A 576 -6.50 -23.07 -37.73
CA LEU A 576 -7.88 -22.98 -38.26
C LEU A 576 -8.54 -24.35 -38.44
N SER A 577 -7.75 -25.37 -38.75
CA SER A 577 -8.24 -26.75 -38.94
C SER A 577 -8.46 -27.47 -37.61
N ASN A 578 -7.86 -27.00 -36.50
CA ASN A 578 -7.87 -27.61 -35.18
C ASN A 578 -8.28 -26.58 -34.10
N LEU A 579 -9.36 -25.84 -34.34
CA LEU A 579 -9.90 -24.87 -33.39
C LEU A 579 -10.37 -25.56 -32.09
N THR A 580 -9.97 -25.02 -30.95
CA THR A 580 -10.33 -25.51 -29.62
C THR A 580 -11.31 -24.57 -28.92
N GLN A 581 -11.70 -24.88 -27.68
CA GLN A 581 -12.32 -23.90 -26.78
C GLN A 581 -11.25 -23.14 -25.99
N PRO A 582 -11.48 -21.88 -25.59
CA PRO A 582 -10.63 -21.16 -24.65
C PRO A 582 -10.63 -21.84 -23.26
N ASP A 583 -9.51 -21.81 -22.53
CA ASP A 583 -9.42 -22.44 -21.20
C ASP A 583 -9.60 -21.43 -20.05
N GLU A 584 -10.76 -21.49 -19.40
CA GLU A 584 -11.14 -20.62 -18.28
C GLU A 584 -10.23 -20.79 -17.07
N ARG A 585 -9.65 -21.98 -16.85
CA ARG A 585 -8.79 -22.26 -15.69
C ARG A 585 -7.48 -21.50 -15.78
N VAL A 586 -6.93 -21.38 -16.99
CA VAL A 586 -5.70 -20.62 -17.26
C VAL A 586 -5.94 -19.12 -17.07
N SER A 587 -7.06 -18.59 -17.58
CA SER A 587 -7.47 -17.19 -17.32
C SER A 587 -7.68 -16.93 -15.83
N ALA A 588 -8.38 -17.81 -15.12
CA ALA A 588 -8.65 -17.67 -13.69
C ALA A 588 -7.37 -17.68 -12.83
N ALA A 589 -6.36 -18.48 -13.20
CA ALA A 589 -5.06 -18.46 -12.52
C ALA A 589 -4.34 -17.11 -12.69
N VAL A 590 -4.41 -16.49 -13.88
CA VAL A 590 -3.87 -15.14 -14.09
C VAL A 590 -4.63 -14.11 -13.24
N ASP A 591 -5.96 -14.22 -13.14
CA ASP A 591 -6.77 -13.28 -12.34
C ASP A 591 -6.48 -13.38 -10.84
N VAL A 592 -6.34 -14.60 -10.30
CA VAL A 592 -5.88 -14.82 -8.91
C VAL A 592 -4.49 -14.22 -8.69
N ARG A 593 -3.57 -14.39 -9.64
CA ARG A 593 -2.22 -13.79 -9.58
C ARG A 593 -2.27 -12.26 -9.56
N GLN A 594 -3.02 -11.66 -10.49
CA GLN A 594 -3.18 -10.21 -10.61
C GLN A 594 -3.78 -9.60 -9.34
N GLU A 595 -4.81 -10.23 -8.77
CA GLU A 595 -5.43 -9.76 -7.53
C GLU A 595 -4.50 -9.86 -6.31
N LEU A 596 -3.80 -10.99 -6.13
CA LEU A 596 -2.86 -11.16 -5.03
C LEU A 596 -1.68 -10.18 -5.11
N ASP A 597 -1.09 -10.01 -6.30
CA ASP A 597 0.00 -9.06 -6.52
C ASP A 597 -0.46 -7.61 -6.31
N LEU A 598 -1.70 -7.25 -6.70
CA LEU A 598 -2.30 -5.94 -6.42
C LEU A 598 -2.51 -5.71 -4.92
N ARG A 599 -3.17 -6.63 -4.22
CA ARG A 599 -3.51 -6.49 -2.79
C ARG A 599 -2.27 -6.41 -1.91
N ILE A 600 -1.38 -7.39 -2.03
CA ILE A 600 -0.14 -7.48 -1.25
C ILE A 600 0.77 -6.30 -1.61
N GLY A 601 0.95 -6.03 -2.90
CA GLY A 601 1.79 -4.94 -3.39
C GLY A 601 1.31 -3.58 -2.90
N ALA A 602 0.02 -3.26 -3.04
CA ALA A 602 -0.53 -1.98 -2.61
C ALA A 602 -0.49 -1.78 -1.09
N ALA A 603 -0.82 -2.81 -0.30
CA ALA A 603 -0.81 -2.75 1.16
C ALA A 603 0.60 -2.45 1.69
N PHE A 604 1.58 -3.30 1.36
CA PHE A 604 2.93 -3.15 1.87
C PHE A 604 3.62 -1.90 1.31
N THR A 605 3.48 -1.59 0.01
CA THR A 605 4.04 -0.37 -0.61
C THR A 605 3.58 0.88 0.12
N ARG A 606 2.27 1.01 0.39
CA ARG A 606 1.73 2.21 1.05
C ARG A 606 2.16 2.31 2.50
N PHE A 607 2.12 1.19 3.24
CA PHE A 607 2.59 1.14 4.61
C PHE A 607 4.05 1.62 4.72
N GLN A 608 4.97 1.01 3.98
CA GLN A 608 6.39 1.33 4.10
C GLN A 608 6.75 2.69 3.50
N THR A 609 6.17 3.09 2.36
CA THR A 609 6.40 4.44 1.78
C THR A 609 5.94 5.54 2.75
N LEU A 610 4.69 5.48 3.24
CA LEU A 610 4.16 6.50 4.16
C LEU A 610 4.91 6.52 5.50
N ARG A 611 5.36 5.36 6.00
CA ARG A 611 6.12 5.28 7.25
C ARG A 611 7.53 5.84 7.10
N LEU A 612 8.28 5.40 6.09
CA LEU A 612 9.68 5.77 5.90
C LEU A 612 9.84 7.23 5.47
N HIS A 613 8.91 7.79 4.68
CA HIS A 613 8.93 9.22 4.33
C HIS A 613 8.84 10.12 5.57
N ARG A 614 7.98 9.76 6.55
CA ARG A 614 7.86 10.51 7.81
C ARG A 614 9.10 10.41 8.70
N LEU A 615 9.85 9.32 8.62
CA LEU A 615 10.99 9.05 9.49
C LEU A 615 12.31 9.61 8.95
N PHE A 616 12.53 9.52 7.64
CA PHE A 616 13.84 9.78 7.02
C PHE A 616 13.83 10.92 5.99
N GLY A 617 12.67 11.57 5.76
CA GLY A 617 12.59 12.74 4.89
C GLY A 617 12.87 12.49 3.40
N PHE A 618 12.64 11.26 2.92
CA PHE A 618 12.72 10.91 1.49
C PHE A 618 11.86 11.86 0.63
N ASP A 619 12.26 12.08 -0.63
CA ASP A 619 11.46 12.88 -1.56
C ASP A 619 10.04 12.30 -1.65
N SER A 620 9.04 13.16 -1.49
CA SER A 620 7.63 12.93 -1.77
C SER A 620 7.31 12.11 -3.03
N LYS A 621 8.18 12.16 -4.06
CA LYS A 621 8.06 11.42 -5.33
C LYS A 621 8.65 10.01 -5.31
N GLN A 622 9.52 9.69 -4.36
CA GLN A 622 10.12 8.36 -4.25
C GLN A 622 9.04 7.36 -3.79
N ILE A 623 8.95 6.19 -4.44
CA ILE A 623 7.99 5.15 -4.06
C ILE A 623 8.78 3.94 -3.58
N ILE A 624 8.61 3.58 -2.31
CA ILE A 624 9.25 2.44 -1.70
C ILE A 624 8.29 1.26 -1.84
N SER A 625 8.32 0.58 -2.99
CA SER A 625 7.38 -0.50 -3.32
C SER A 625 7.76 -1.87 -2.80
N TYR A 626 6.79 -2.62 -2.31
CA TYR A 626 6.89 -4.05 -2.05
C TYR A 626 6.18 -4.83 -3.17
N GLY A 627 6.67 -6.02 -3.49
CA GLY A 627 6.03 -6.96 -4.39
C GLY A 627 6.35 -8.40 -3.99
N SER A 628 5.36 -9.30 -4.09
CA SER A 628 5.42 -10.67 -3.56
C SER A 628 6.60 -11.49 -4.12
N CYS A 629 6.95 -11.30 -5.40
CA CYS A 629 8.13 -11.90 -6.05
C CYS A 629 9.34 -10.95 -6.11
N GLN A 630 9.10 -9.64 -6.22
CA GLN A 630 10.13 -8.60 -6.23
C GLN A 630 11.02 -8.67 -4.97
N PHE A 631 10.39 -8.88 -3.81
CA PHE A 631 11.08 -8.84 -2.52
C PHE A 631 12.02 -10.05 -2.27
N PRO A 632 11.63 -11.32 -2.49
CA PRO A 632 12.58 -12.43 -2.41
C PRO A 632 13.66 -12.42 -3.49
N THR A 633 13.38 -11.84 -4.68
CA THR A 633 14.41 -11.62 -5.71
C THR A 633 15.51 -10.65 -5.22
N LEU A 634 15.14 -9.59 -4.51
CA LEU A 634 16.10 -8.72 -3.80
C LEU A 634 16.79 -9.48 -2.64
N GLY A 635 16.06 -10.34 -1.95
CA GLY A 635 16.56 -11.21 -0.87
C GLY A 635 17.78 -12.03 -1.29
N PHE A 636 17.78 -12.66 -2.48
CA PHE A 636 18.95 -13.39 -3.00
C PHE A 636 20.20 -12.51 -3.17
N ILE A 637 20.03 -11.26 -3.61
CA ILE A 637 21.14 -10.31 -3.79
C ILE A 637 21.70 -9.89 -2.42
N VAL A 638 20.82 -9.54 -1.47
CA VAL A 638 21.20 -9.17 -0.11
C VAL A 638 21.85 -10.34 0.62
N GLU A 639 21.31 -11.55 0.50
CA GLU A 639 21.90 -12.75 1.07
C GLU A 639 23.30 -13.03 0.51
N ARG A 640 23.50 -12.93 -0.81
CA ARG A 640 24.85 -13.08 -1.39
C ARG A 640 25.81 -11.97 -0.94
N TYR A 641 25.32 -10.74 -0.78
CA TYR A 641 26.11 -9.62 -0.29
C TYR A 641 26.55 -9.85 1.17
N LEU A 642 25.63 -10.24 2.05
CA LEU A 642 25.94 -10.55 3.45
C LEU A 642 26.83 -11.80 3.59
N GLN A 643 26.62 -12.84 2.79
CA GLN A 643 27.53 -13.99 2.69
C GLN A 643 28.96 -13.61 2.28
N ARG A 644 29.12 -12.50 1.55
CA ARG A 644 30.42 -11.96 1.13
C ARG A 644 31.05 -11.07 2.21
N GLU A 645 30.26 -10.17 2.81
CA GLU A 645 30.74 -9.25 3.85
C GLU A 645 31.10 -9.96 5.16
N ASN A 646 30.38 -11.03 5.51
CA ASN A 646 30.61 -11.83 6.71
C ASN A 646 31.57 -13.02 6.47
N PHE A 647 32.19 -13.09 5.28
CA PHE A 647 33.10 -14.18 4.95
C PHE A 647 34.46 -13.99 5.64
N ILE A 648 34.77 -14.85 6.59
CA ILE A 648 36.09 -14.93 7.19
C ILE A 648 37.02 -15.66 6.21
N ARG A 649 38.13 -15.00 5.85
CA ARG A 649 39.17 -15.60 5.01
C ARG A 649 40.05 -16.49 5.87
N GLU A 650 40.29 -17.71 5.41
CA GLU A 650 41.13 -18.69 6.07
C GLU A 650 42.33 -19.00 5.17
N PRO A 651 43.58 -18.92 5.69
CA PRO A 651 44.75 -19.38 4.96
C PRO A 651 44.70 -20.91 4.84
N PHE A 652 45.21 -21.43 3.73
CA PHE A 652 45.40 -22.85 3.53
C PHE A 652 46.73 -23.11 2.83
N TRP A 653 47.24 -24.32 2.96
CA TRP A 653 48.47 -24.76 2.32
C TRP A 653 48.17 -25.95 1.42
N LYS A 654 48.79 -25.97 0.24
CA LYS A 654 48.75 -27.10 -0.69
C LYS A 654 50.15 -27.41 -1.18
N ILE A 655 50.42 -28.67 -1.46
CA ILE A 655 51.66 -29.08 -2.11
C ILE A 655 51.39 -29.20 -3.61
N THR A 656 52.24 -28.59 -4.44
CA THR A 656 52.22 -28.71 -5.90
C THR A 656 53.51 -29.34 -6.38
N VAL A 657 53.39 -30.27 -7.32
CA VAL A 657 54.49 -31.04 -7.88
C VAL A 657 54.51 -30.79 -9.39
N GLU A 658 55.61 -30.22 -9.88
CA GLU A 658 55.85 -30.00 -11.31
C GLU A 658 56.96 -30.93 -11.79
N HIS A 659 56.78 -31.51 -12.97
CA HIS A 659 57.79 -32.31 -13.65
C HIS A 659 57.91 -31.85 -15.10
N GLN A 660 59.13 -31.49 -15.48
CA GLN A 660 59.55 -31.32 -16.85
C GLN A 660 60.35 -32.57 -17.25
N THR A 661 59.87 -33.30 -18.25
CA THR A 661 60.48 -34.52 -18.77
C THR A 661 61.73 -34.21 -19.61
N ASP A 662 62.58 -35.21 -19.87
CA ASP A 662 63.86 -35.05 -20.59
C ASP A 662 63.72 -34.46 -22.01
N ASN A 663 62.56 -34.64 -22.65
CA ASN A 663 62.20 -34.05 -23.94
C ASN A 663 61.63 -32.61 -23.84
N GLY A 664 61.57 -32.04 -22.63
CA GLY A 664 61.16 -30.67 -22.34
C GLY A 664 59.66 -30.45 -22.08
N GLU A 665 58.84 -31.49 -22.13
CA GLU A 665 57.39 -31.40 -21.90
C GLU A 665 57.06 -31.17 -20.41
N PHE A 666 55.99 -30.44 -20.12
CA PHE A 666 55.67 -30.00 -18.75
C PHE A 666 54.39 -30.66 -18.21
N CYS A 667 54.42 -31.10 -16.95
CA CYS A 667 53.29 -31.69 -16.25
C CYS A 667 53.18 -31.18 -14.80
N GLU A 668 52.03 -30.60 -14.45
CA GLU A 668 51.66 -30.24 -13.07
C GLU A 668 50.75 -31.33 -12.48
N PHE A 669 51.12 -31.84 -11.30
CA PHE A 669 50.36 -32.83 -10.54
C PHE A 669 49.67 -32.17 -9.33
N THR A 670 48.37 -32.43 -9.21
CA THR A 670 47.51 -31.95 -8.12
C THR A 670 47.50 -32.95 -6.96
N TRP A 671 47.76 -32.48 -5.75
CA TRP A 671 47.71 -33.28 -4.52
C TRP A 671 46.31 -33.85 -4.25
N GLU A 672 46.21 -35.15 -3.93
CA GLU A 672 44.91 -35.79 -3.68
C GLU A 672 44.22 -35.28 -2.40
N ARG A 673 44.98 -34.78 -1.41
CA ARG A 673 44.41 -34.08 -0.24
C ARG A 673 43.85 -32.70 -0.57
N ASN A 674 44.10 -32.18 -1.78
CA ASN A 674 43.75 -30.84 -2.27
C ASN A 674 44.43 -29.69 -1.50
N ARG A 675 44.14 -29.52 -0.21
CA ARG A 675 44.71 -28.49 0.68
C ARG A 675 44.46 -28.82 2.15
N LEU A 676 45.29 -28.27 3.04
CA LEU A 676 45.11 -28.29 4.50
C LEU A 676 44.98 -26.87 5.06
N PHE A 677 44.18 -26.69 6.11
CA PHE A 677 43.98 -25.39 6.79
C PHE A 677 44.94 -25.16 7.97
N GLU A 678 45.82 -26.13 8.25
CA GLU A 678 46.84 -26.03 9.29
C GLU A 678 48.24 -26.08 8.66
N HIS A 679 49.08 -25.11 9.01
CA HIS A 679 50.45 -25.02 8.49
C HIS A 679 51.32 -26.20 8.93
N GLN A 680 51.28 -26.58 10.21
CA GLN A 680 52.21 -27.58 10.77
C GLN A 680 52.01 -28.97 10.18
N PRO A 681 50.79 -29.53 10.04
CA PRO A 681 50.59 -30.80 9.34
C PRO A 681 50.99 -30.73 7.86
N CYS A 682 50.77 -29.60 7.17
CA CYS A 682 51.18 -29.45 5.78
C CYS A 682 52.72 -29.38 5.64
N LEU A 683 53.39 -28.70 6.56
CA LEU A 683 54.85 -28.63 6.62
C LEU A 683 55.45 -30.00 6.92
N MET A 684 54.93 -30.74 7.91
CA MET A 684 55.40 -32.11 8.20
C MET A 684 55.28 -33.04 6.99
N ILE A 685 54.19 -32.93 6.22
CA ILE A 685 54.00 -33.71 5.00
C ILE A 685 54.97 -33.25 3.89
N TYR A 686 55.18 -31.94 3.76
CA TYR A 686 56.16 -31.39 2.82
C TYR A 686 57.60 -31.81 3.15
N ASP A 687 58.00 -31.79 4.42
CA ASP A 687 59.32 -32.23 4.88
C ASP A 687 59.53 -33.73 4.58
N MET A 688 58.54 -34.59 4.87
CA MET A 688 58.59 -36.02 4.47
C MET A 688 58.74 -36.21 2.96
N ILE A 689 58.10 -35.37 2.14
CA ILE A 689 58.25 -35.38 0.67
C ILE A 689 59.65 -34.87 0.25
N MET A 690 60.22 -33.90 0.95
CA MET A 690 61.55 -33.38 0.64
C MET A 690 62.69 -34.32 1.07
N ASP A 691 62.47 -35.14 2.11
CA ASP A 691 63.37 -36.22 2.52
C ASP A 691 63.36 -37.40 1.51
N GLU A 692 62.19 -37.76 0.97
CA GLU A 692 62.03 -38.82 -0.04
C GLU A 692 61.32 -38.35 -1.34
N PRO A 693 61.93 -37.45 -2.14
CA PRO A 693 61.25 -36.75 -3.25
C PRO A 693 61.10 -37.59 -4.53
N LEU A 694 61.47 -38.87 -4.52
CA LEU A 694 61.37 -39.74 -5.69
C LEU A 694 59.91 -40.10 -5.96
N ALA A 695 59.35 -39.56 -7.03
CA ALA A 695 57.98 -39.87 -7.45
C ALA A 695 57.93 -41.21 -8.17
N ARG A 696 56.91 -42.03 -7.86
CA ARG A 696 56.60 -43.28 -8.57
C ARG A 696 55.21 -43.22 -9.19
N VAL A 697 55.10 -43.58 -10.47
CA VAL A 697 53.81 -43.71 -11.17
C VAL A 697 53.08 -44.97 -10.67
N MET A 698 51.91 -44.77 -10.07
CA MET A 698 51.13 -45.82 -9.41
C MET A 698 49.97 -46.34 -10.27
N ASP A 699 49.40 -45.49 -11.12
CA ASP A 699 48.18 -45.78 -11.88
C ASP A 699 48.11 -44.87 -13.11
N ILE A 700 47.73 -45.44 -14.26
CA ILE A 700 47.49 -44.69 -15.49
C ILE A 700 46.15 -45.16 -16.04
N LYS A 701 45.16 -44.27 -16.06
CA LYS A 701 43.80 -44.57 -16.52
C LYS A 701 43.41 -43.62 -17.64
N SER A 702 43.19 -44.17 -18.82
CA SER A 702 42.54 -43.47 -19.92
C SER A 702 41.11 -43.96 -20.08
N LYS A 703 40.17 -43.04 -20.36
CA LYS A 703 38.76 -43.36 -20.59
C LYS A 703 38.14 -42.40 -21.60
N ASN A 704 37.20 -42.93 -22.38
CA ASN A 704 36.36 -42.12 -23.25
C ASN A 704 35.62 -41.05 -22.44
N LYS A 705 35.73 -39.79 -22.87
CA LYS A 705 35.06 -38.62 -22.29
C LYS A 705 34.23 -37.93 -23.36
N SER A 706 32.93 -37.78 -23.11
CA SER A 706 32.07 -36.94 -23.95
C SER A 706 31.84 -35.59 -23.28
N LYS A 707 31.78 -34.52 -24.09
CA LYS A 707 31.18 -33.25 -23.68
C LYS A 707 29.85 -33.09 -24.42
N TRP A 708 28.78 -33.06 -23.64
CA TRP A 708 27.41 -33.04 -24.16
C TRP A 708 27.08 -31.70 -24.83
N ARG A 709 26.43 -31.78 -25.98
CA ARG A 709 25.83 -30.63 -26.69
C ARG A 709 24.71 -29.99 -25.84
N PRO A 710 24.32 -28.72 -26.09
CA PRO A 710 23.24 -28.10 -25.33
C PRO A 710 21.93 -28.88 -25.46
N THR A 711 21.07 -28.80 -24.44
CA THR A 711 19.67 -29.25 -24.53
C THR A 711 18.87 -28.34 -25.47
N ALA A 712 17.61 -28.66 -25.77
CA ALA A 712 16.73 -27.71 -26.45
C ALA A 712 16.52 -26.45 -25.59
N LEU A 713 16.35 -25.29 -26.26
CA LEU A 713 16.35 -23.97 -25.62
C LEU A 713 14.98 -23.63 -25.05
N ASP A 714 14.90 -23.36 -23.76
CA ASP A 714 13.76 -22.71 -23.11
C ASP A 714 14.06 -21.22 -22.85
N THR A 715 13.06 -20.47 -22.37
CA THR A 715 13.23 -19.03 -22.08
C THR A 715 14.34 -18.78 -21.06
N VAL A 716 14.45 -19.65 -20.05
CA VAL A 716 15.32 -19.43 -18.90
C VAL A 716 16.79 -19.61 -19.30
N GLU A 717 17.15 -20.64 -20.08
CA GLU A 717 18.49 -20.71 -20.67
C GLU A 717 18.73 -19.65 -21.75
N MET A 718 17.72 -19.21 -22.51
CA MET A 718 17.89 -18.09 -23.44
C MET A 718 18.34 -16.81 -22.71
N GLU A 719 17.67 -16.43 -21.63
CA GLU A 719 18.05 -15.27 -20.81
C GLU A 719 19.43 -15.45 -20.13
N LYS A 720 19.68 -16.62 -19.52
CA LYS A 720 20.98 -16.93 -18.89
C LYS A 720 22.13 -16.91 -19.91
N LEU A 721 21.92 -17.38 -21.14
CA LEU A 721 22.93 -17.35 -22.21
C LEU A 721 23.10 -15.95 -22.80
N ALA A 722 22.03 -15.22 -23.06
CA ALA A 722 22.09 -13.85 -23.57
C ALA A 722 22.82 -12.91 -22.59
N SER A 723 22.59 -13.07 -21.29
CA SER A 723 23.33 -12.33 -20.24
C SER A 723 24.82 -12.71 -20.20
N ARG A 724 25.15 -14.01 -20.09
CA ARG A 724 26.54 -14.49 -19.99
C ARG A 724 27.37 -14.29 -21.26
N LYS A 725 26.77 -14.41 -22.44
CA LYS A 725 27.48 -14.50 -23.74
C LYS A 725 27.29 -13.26 -24.61
N LEU A 726 26.07 -12.75 -24.72
CA LEU A 726 25.74 -11.59 -25.56
C LEU A 726 25.77 -10.26 -24.80
N ARG A 727 25.94 -10.30 -23.48
CA ARG A 727 25.92 -9.12 -22.60
C ARG A 727 24.55 -8.38 -22.63
N MET A 728 23.46 -9.06 -22.92
CA MET A 728 22.09 -8.50 -22.92
C MET A 728 21.38 -8.79 -21.60
N THR A 729 20.54 -7.87 -21.10
CA THR A 729 19.70 -8.16 -19.92
C THR A 729 18.54 -9.07 -20.29
N GLY A 730 17.95 -9.77 -19.33
CA GLY A 730 16.79 -10.66 -19.56
C GLY A 730 15.65 -9.90 -20.24
N LYS A 731 15.27 -8.74 -19.69
CA LYS A 731 14.24 -7.87 -20.28
C LYS A 731 14.55 -7.50 -21.74
N LYS A 732 15.78 -7.07 -22.02
CA LYS A 732 16.18 -6.72 -23.39
C LYS A 732 16.20 -7.92 -24.33
N THR A 733 16.53 -9.11 -23.80
CA THR A 733 16.50 -10.37 -24.53
C THR A 733 15.06 -10.70 -24.93
N MET A 734 14.10 -10.60 -24.00
CA MET A 734 12.68 -10.82 -24.28
C MET A 734 12.12 -9.78 -25.26
N ASP A 735 12.41 -8.48 -25.07
CA ASP A 735 11.99 -7.40 -25.98
C ASP A 735 12.49 -7.61 -27.44
N ILE A 736 13.62 -8.30 -27.63
CA ILE A 736 14.19 -8.64 -28.95
C ILE A 736 13.61 -9.97 -29.46
N ALA A 737 13.49 -10.98 -28.60
CA ALA A 737 12.93 -12.28 -28.98
C ALA A 737 11.47 -12.16 -29.44
N GLU A 738 10.65 -11.37 -28.77
CA GLU A 738 9.27 -11.07 -29.19
C GLU A 738 9.23 -10.41 -30.57
N LYS A 739 10.17 -9.49 -30.88
CA LYS A 739 10.28 -8.88 -32.23
C LYS A 739 10.71 -9.90 -33.30
N LEU A 740 11.60 -10.83 -32.96
CA LEU A 740 12.00 -11.90 -33.89
C LEU A 740 10.83 -12.88 -34.16
N TYR A 741 10.04 -13.19 -33.14
CA TYR A 741 8.80 -13.97 -33.25
C TYR A 741 7.73 -13.25 -34.09
N MET A 742 7.49 -11.95 -33.84
CA MET A 742 6.60 -11.11 -34.65
C MET A 742 7.02 -11.02 -36.13
N LYS A 743 8.32 -11.14 -36.42
CA LYS A 743 8.86 -11.23 -37.80
C LYS A 743 8.79 -12.65 -38.39
N GLY A 744 8.29 -13.64 -37.66
CA GLY A 744 8.23 -15.05 -38.09
C GLY A 744 9.60 -15.75 -38.19
N LEU A 745 10.62 -15.25 -37.49
CA LEU A 745 12.00 -15.76 -37.58
C LEU A 745 12.32 -16.83 -36.54
N ILE A 746 11.66 -16.79 -35.37
CA ILE A 746 11.79 -17.78 -34.28
C ILE A 746 10.42 -18.22 -33.77
N SER A 747 10.36 -19.39 -33.13
CA SER A 747 9.18 -19.83 -32.37
C SER A 747 8.92 -18.92 -31.16
N TYR A 748 7.73 -19.05 -30.58
CA TYR A 748 7.31 -18.23 -29.45
C TYR A 748 8.32 -18.28 -28.27
N PRO A 749 8.84 -17.13 -27.79
CA PRO A 749 10.01 -17.10 -26.91
C PRO A 749 9.69 -17.21 -25.41
N ARG A 750 8.42 -17.38 -25.03
CA ARG A 750 7.97 -17.60 -23.65
C ARG A 750 7.48 -19.04 -23.52
N THR A 751 8.39 -19.95 -23.16
CA THR A 751 8.13 -21.38 -23.02
C THR A 751 9.05 -22.01 -21.97
N GLU A 752 8.48 -22.92 -21.19
CA GLU A 752 9.21 -23.80 -20.27
C GLU A 752 9.59 -25.15 -20.95
N THR A 753 9.23 -25.32 -22.23
CA THR A 753 9.47 -26.55 -22.98
C THR A 753 10.91 -26.63 -23.49
N ASN A 754 11.62 -27.67 -23.05
CA ASN A 754 12.94 -28.06 -23.58
C ASN A 754 12.91 -29.45 -24.23
N ILE A 755 11.75 -29.86 -24.75
CA ILE A 755 11.52 -31.11 -25.49
C ILE A 755 10.90 -30.77 -26.85
N PHE A 756 11.57 -31.10 -27.97
CA PHE A 756 10.93 -31.02 -29.29
C PHE A 756 9.83 -32.09 -29.41
N PRO A 757 8.59 -31.72 -29.79
CA PRO A 757 7.49 -32.69 -30.02
C PRO A 757 7.81 -33.68 -31.14
N SER A 758 7.20 -34.87 -31.13
CA SER A 758 7.40 -35.89 -32.18
C SER A 758 6.90 -35.46 -33.56
N GLU A 759 5.98 -34.50 -33.60
CA GLU A 759 5.27 -34.04 -34.79
C GLU A 759 6.05 -32.98 -35.57
N ILE A 760 7.08 -32.36 -34.95
CA ILE A 760 7.86 -31.30 -35.59
C ILE A 760 8.94 -31.90 -36.50
N ASN A 761 8.84 -31.66 -37.80
CA ASN A 761 9.89 -32.05 -38.74
C ASN A 761 11.05 -31.06 -38.63
N LEU A 762 12.18 -31.51 -38.08
CA LEU A 762 13.38 -30.68 -37.90
C LEU A 762 14.18 -30.45 -39.19
N ASN A 763 13.97 -31.25 -40.24
CA ASN A 763 14.78 -31.16 -41.46
C ASN A 763 14.58 -29.81 -42.21
N PRO A 764 13.35 -29.31 -42.46
CA PRO A 764 13.16 -27.98 -43.04
C PRO A 764 13.79 -26.85 -42.23
N LEU A 765 13.75 -26.93 -40.89
CA LEU A 765 14.29 -25.91 -40.00
C LEU A 765 15.82 -25.82 -40.09
N VAL A 766 16.52 -26.96 -40.22
CA VAL A 766 17.96 -27.00 -40.47
C VAL A 766 18.29 -26.62 -41.91
N GLN A 767 17.51 -27.08 -42.90
CA GLN A 767 17.66 -26.74 -44.32
C GLN A 767 17.62 -25.22 -44.56
N ASN A 768 16.72 -24.52 -43.86
CA ASN A 768 16.60 -23.06 -43.93
C ASN A 768 17.89 -22.31 -43.51
N GLN A 769 18.79 -22.94 -42.75
CA GLN A 769 20.02 -22.30 -42.24
C GLN A 769 21.27 -22.56 -43.10
N ILE A 770 21.16 -23.32 -44.19
CA ILE A 770 22.30 -23.70 -45.05
C ILE A 770 22.90 -22.50 -45.81
N SER A 771 22.12 -21.45 -46.05
CA SER A 771 22.57 -20.26 -46.79
C SER A 771 23.48 -19.30 -45.99
N ASP A 772 23.61 -19.46 -44.67
CA ASP A 772 24.45 -18.57 -43.85
C ASP A 772 25.95 -18.90 -43.99
N GLN A 773 26.78 -17.90 -44.24
CA GLN A 773 28.22 -18.08 -44.43
C GLN A 773 28.95 -18.55 -43.16
N ARG A 774 28.38 -18.34 -41.96
CA ARG A 774 29.01 -18.63 -40.65
C ARG A 774 28.74 -20.03 -40.14
N TRP A 775 27.67 -20.69 -40.60
CA TRP A 775 27.26 -22.02 -40.12
C TRP A 775 26.59 -22.92 -41.16
N GLY A 776 26.36 -22.46 -42.39
CA GLY A 776 25.65 -23.20 -43.43
C GLY A 776 26.26 -24.57 -43.74
N THR A 777 27.58 -24.66 -43.82
CA THR A 777 28.33 -25.92 -43.98
C THR A 777 28.07 -26.90 -42.83
N PHE A 778 27.91 -26.40 -41.61
CA PHE A 778 27.55 -27.22 -40.44
C PHE A 778 26.10 -27.69 -40.51
N ALA A 779 25.17 -26.80 -40.91
CA ALA A 779 23.76 -27.16 -41.10
C ALA A 779 23.61 -28.27 -42.17
N GLN A 780 24.35 -28.20 -43.27
CA GLN A 780 24.40 -29.28 -44.27
C GLN A 780 24.93 -30.60 -43.69
N ARG A 781 25.97 -30.56 -42.83
CA ARG A 781 26.49 -31.75 -42.14
C ARG A 781 25.42 -32.39 -41.23
N VAL A 782 24.69 -31.57 -40.46
CA VAL A 782 23.57 -32.03 -39.62
C VAL A 782 22.45 -32.64 -40.46
N LEU A 783 22.14 -32.07 -41.63
CA LEU A 783 21.13 -32.62 -42.53
C LEU A 783 21.52 -34.01 -43.03
N ASN A 784 22.79 -34.20 -43.41
CA ASN A 784 23.31 -35.47 -43.90
C ASN A 784 23.36 -36.55 -42.81
N ASP A 785 23.65 -36.17 -41.56
CA ASP A 785 23.64 -37.04 -40.38
C ASP A 785 22.22 -37.38 -39.85
N GLY A 786 21.23 -36.55 -40.22
CA GLY A 786 19.90 -36.49 -39.65
C GLY A 786 19.85 -35.75 -38.30
N PRO A 787 19.00 -34.72 -38.12
CA PRO A 787 18.94 -33.94 -36.88
C PRO A 787 18.42 -34.79 -35.69
N ARG A 788 19.18 -34.79 -34.58
CA ARG A 788 18.88 -35.58 -33.36
C ARG A 788 18.92 -34.69 -32.10
N PRO A 789 17.80 -34.03 -31.73
CA PRO A 789 17.77 -33.07 -30.64
C PRO A 789 18.17 -33.71 -29.30
N ARG A 790 18.88 -32.97 -28.47
CA ARG A 790 19.05 -33.29 -27.05
C ARG A 790 17.88 -32.70 -26.26
N ASN A 791 16.81 -33.45 -26.12
CA ASN A 791 15.68 -33.03 -25.30
C ASN A 791 16.05 -33.02 -23.79
N GLY A 792 15.43 -32.11 -23.05
CA GLY A 792 15.48 -32.02 -21.60
C GLY A 792 14.38 -32.85 -20.93
N LYS A 793 13.67 -32.26 -19.97
CA LYS A 793 12.65 -32.93 -19.14
C LYS A 793 11.34 -32.15 -19.00
N ASN A 794 11.30 -30.89 -19.42
CA ASN A 794 10.19 -29.98 -19.14
C ASN A 794 9.36 -29.74 -20.39
N THR A 795 8.04 -29.65 -20.22
CA THR A 795 7.13 -29.17 -21.25
C THR A 795 5.92 -28.46 -20.64
N ASP A 796 5.54 -27.33 -21.23
CA ASP A 796 4.31 -26.59 -20.95
C ASP A 796 3.09 -27.14 -21.72
N LYS A 797 3.29 -28.11 -22.62
CA LYS A 797 2.29 -28.66 -23.56
C LYS A 797 1.63 -27.61 -24.48
N ALA A 798 2.19 -26.41 -24.55
CA ALA A 798 1.66 -25.26 -25.29
C ALA A 798 2.56 -24.86 -26.46
N HIS A 799 3.88 -24.91 -26.27
CA HIS A 799 4.89 -24.46 -27.23
C HIS A 799 6.04 -25.46 -27.36
N PRO A 800 6.66 -25.59 -28.55
CA PRO A 800 7.95 -26.25 -28.71
C PRO A 800 9.08 -25.35 -28.15
N PRO A 801 10.31 -25.88 -28.00
CA PRO A 801 11.47 -25.09 -27.60
C PRO A 801 11.72 -23.88 -28.51
N ILE A 802 12.49 -22.90 -28.04
CA ILE A 802 12.88 -21.71 -28.81
C ILE A 802 13.85 -22.13 -29.93
N HIS A 803 13.43 -21.97 -31.18
CA HIS A 803 14.19 -22.40 -32.36
C HIS A 803 13.95 -21.49 -33.57
N PRO A 804 14.85 -21.45 -34.56
CA PRO A 804 14.67 -20.63 -35.75
C PRO A 804 13.67 -21.28 -36.72
N ILE A 805 12.73 -20.49 -37.23
CA ILE A 805 11.72 -20.92 -38.21
C ILE A 805 12.21 -20.68 -39.64
N ARG A 806 12.72 -19.47 -39.90
CA ARG A 806 13.13 -18.99 -41.22
C ARG A 806 14.41 -18.18 -41.13
N TYR A 807 15.23 -18.24 -42.16
CA TYR A 807 16.35 -17.31 -42.37
C TYR A 807 15.83 -15.90 -42.71
N PRO A 808 16.42 -14.81 -42.17
CA PRO A 808 15.93 -13.45 -42.41
C PRO A 808 16.13 -12.99 -43.86
N ASP A 809 15.05 -12.48 -44.47
CA ASP A 809 15.04 -11.95 -45.85
C ASP A 809 15.68 -10.55 -45.99
N GLY A 810 16.10 -9.94 -44.89
CA GLY A 810 16.64 -8.57 -44.86
C GLY A 810 17.54 -8.32 -43.64
N GLN A 811 18.15 -7.13 -43.57
CA GLN A 811 19.06 -6.79 -42.47
C GLN A 811 18.32 -6.69 -41.13
N LEU A 812 18.75 -7.54 -40.19
CA LEU A 812 18.48 -7.38 -38.76
C LEU A 812 19.39 -6.30 -38.17
N THR A 813 18.94 -5.64 -37.10
CA THR A 813 19.83 -4.79 -36.29
C THR A 813 20.92 -5.63 -35.61
N ASP A 814 22.04 -5.03 -35.23
CA ASP A 814 23.16 -5.72 -34.57
C ASP A 814 22.75 -6.58 -33.36
N GLU A 815 21.76 -6.13 -32.60
CA GLU A 815 21.30 -6.83 -31.39
C GLU A 815 20.28 -7.93 -31.70
N GLU A 816 19.38 -7.70 -32.66
CA GLU A 816 18.52 -8.75 -33.21
C GLU A 816 19.35 -9.88 -33.86
N ASN A 817 20.37 -9.53 -34.64
CA ASN A 817 21.27 -10.50 -35.28
C ASN A 817 22.07 -11.31 -34.25
N LYS A 818 22.56 -10.68 -33.16
CA LYS A 818 23.28 -11.38 -32.08
C LYS A 818 22.38 -12.40 -31.36
N LEU A 819 21.13 -12.05 -31.06
CA LEU A 819 20.21 -12.97 -30.39
C LEU A 819 19.74 -14.08 -31.35
N TYR A 820 19.42 -13.74 -32.60
CA TYR A 820 19.09 -14.71 -33.63
C TYR A 820 20.25 -15.69 -33.89
N GLU A 821 21.49 -15.22 -34.01
CA GLU A 821 22.69 -16.07 -34.13
C GLU A 821 22.87 -17.01 -32.94
N LEU A 822 22.64 -16.54 -31.70
CA LEU A 822 22.66 -17.40 -30.51
C LEU A 822 21.62 -18.52 -30.62
N ILE A 823 20.37 -18.20 -30.97
CA ILE A 823 19.27 -19.15 -31.11
C ILE A 823 19.58 -20.17 -32.23
N VAL A 824 20.03 -19.73 -33.40
CA VAL A 824 20.37 -20.63 -34.52
C VAL A 824 21.54 -21.55 -34.17
N ARG A 825 22.64 -21.01 -33.63
CA ARG A 825 23.79 -21.83 -33.23
C ARG A 825 23.43 -22.82 -32.13
N HIS A 826 22.59 -22.43 -31.18
CA HIS A 826 22.11 -23.31 -30.11
C HIS A 826 21.22 -24.43 -30.65
N PHE A 827 20.29 -24.11 -31.56
CA PHE A 827 19.46 -25.09 -32.25
C PHE A 827 20.31 -26.12 -33.01
N LEU A 828 21.18 -25.65 -33.92
CA LEU A 828 22.07 -26.50 -34.72
C LEU A 828 22.98 -27.38 -33.85
N ALA A 829 23.45 -26.85 -32.71
CA ALA A 829 24.23 -27.61 -31.75
C ALA A 829 23.40 -28.70 -31.04
N CYS A 830 22.20 -28.37 -30.59
CA CYS A 830 21.28 -29.29 -29.91
C CYS A 830 20.91 -30.49 -30.80
N VAL A 831 20.69 -30.28 -32.10
CA VAL A 831 20.36 -31.35 -33.06
C VAL A 831 21.58 -32.09 -33.64
N SER A 832 22.80 -31.78 -33.19
CA SER A 832 24.05 -32.40 -33.66
C SER A 832 24.50 -33.57 -32.77
N LYS A 833 25.79 -33.93 -32.84
CA LYS A 833 26.45 -34.96 -32.02
C LYS A 833 27.19 -34.32 -30.83
N ASP A 834 27.33 -35.07 -29.74
CA ASP A 834 28.17 -34.67 -28.59
C ASP A 834 29.66 -34.71 -28.97
N ALA A 835 30.47 -33.82 -28.40
CA ALA A 835 31.91 -33.83 -28.64
C ALA A 835 32.56 -35.02 -27.92
N GLN A 836 33.54 -35.67 -28.55
CA GLN A 836 34.19 -36.89 -28.07
C GLN A 836 35.70 -36.68 -27.90
N GLY A 837 36.27 -37.27 -26.85
CA GLY A 837 37.69 -37.22 -26.55
C GLY A 837 38.09 -38.29 -25.53
N ASP A 838 39.35 -38.28 -25.14
CA ASP A 838 39.94 -39.21 -24.17
C ASP A 838 40.50 -38.45 -22.98
N GLU A 839 40.01 -38.76 -21.79
CA GLU A 839 40.51 -38.21 -20.52
C GLU A 839 41.50 -39.21 -19.91
N THR A 840 42.77 -38.83 -19.85
CA THR A 840 43.85 -39.63 -19.26
C THR A 840 44.26 -39.02 -17.93
N THR A 841 44.24 -39.82 -16.87
CA THR A 841 44.69 -39.46 -15.53
C THR A 841 45.88 -40.34 -15.13
N ILE A 842 46.98 -39.71 -14.73
CA ILE A 842 48.19 -40.33 -14.22
C ILE A 842 48.25 -40.04 -12.71
N LYS A 843 48.44 -41.07 -11.89
CA LYS A 843 48.67 -40.92 -10.45
C LYS A 843 50.11 -41.25 -10.10
N ILE A 844 50.69 -40.45 -9.22
CA ILE A 844 52.02 -40.65 -8.64
C ILE A 844 51.94 -40.69 -7.11
N ASN A 845 52.89 -41.38 -6.49
CA ASN A 845 53.12 -41.37 -5.06
C ASN A 845 54.52 -40.84 -4.75
N ILE A 846 54.65 -40.02 -3.71
CA ILE A 846 55.91 -39.47 -3.18
C ILE A 846 55.81 -39.52 -1.66
N ALA A 847 56.74 -40.17 -0.95
CA ALA A 847 56.73 -40.29 0.52
C ALA A 847 55.36 -40.67 1.14
N ASN A 848 54.66 -41.65 0.55
CA ASN A 848 53.28 -42.07 0.89
C ASN A 848 52.14 -41.08 0.55
N GLU A 849 52.42 -39.91 0.01
CA GLU A 849 51.41 -38.96 -0.47
C GLU A 849 51.10 -39.12 -1.97
N ASN A 850 49.82 -39.02 -2.33
CA ASN A 850 49.36 -39.17 -3.71
C ASN A 850 49.13 -37.83 -4.40
N PHE A 851 49.52 -37.77 -5.67
CA PHE A 851 49.23 -36.67 -6.58
C PHE A 851 48.70 -37.21 -7.91
N HIS A 852 47.98 -36.39 -8.66
CA HIS A 852 47.44 -36.78 -9.96
C HIS A 852 47.50 -35.65 -10.99
N ALA A 853 47.80 -36.01 -12.24
CA ALA A 853 47.68 -35.12 -13.39
C ALA A 853 46.59 -35.69 -14.32
N SER A 854 45.71 -34.82 -14.81
CA SER A 854 44.71 -35.15 -15.82
C SER A 854 44.92 -34.33 -17.07
N GLY A 855 44.74 -34.98 -18.22
CA GLY A 855 44.76 -34.41 -19.55
C GLY A 855 43.59 -34.91 -20.39
N LEU A 856 43.40 -34.25 -21.53
CA LEU A 856 42.29 -34.46 -22.45
C LEU A 856 42.75 -34.24 -23.90
N ILE A 857 42.47 -35.20 -24.78
CA ILE A 857 42.64 -35.08 -26.23
C ILE A 857 41.26 -35.13 -26.89
N ILE A 858 40.93 -34.22 -27.82
CA ILE A 858 39.60 -34.14 -28.44
C ILE A 858 39.65 -34.82 -29.82
N ARG A 859 39.01 -35.99 -29.93
CA ARG A 859 38.91 -36.73 -31.20
C ARG A 859 37.89 -36.11 -32.16
N GLU A 860 36.74 -35.71 -31.64
CA GLU A 860 35.65 -35.14 -32.43
C GLU A 860 35.08 -33.91 -31.73
N ARG A 861 35.16 -32.75 -32.40
CA ARG A 861 34.62 -31.49 -31.88
C ARG A 861 33.09 -31.41 -31.96
N ASN A 862 32.50 -32.03 -32.99
CA ASN A 862 31.06 -32.10 -33.25
C ASN A 862 30.35 -30.76 -32.99
N TYR A 863 29.43 -30.65 -32.01
CA TYR A 863 28.67 -29.41 -31.75
C TYR A 863 29.55 -28.17 -31.49
N LEU A 864 30.80 -28.33 -31.04
CA LEU A 864 31.74 -27.23 -30.77
C LEU A 864 32.22 -26.50 -32.03
N ASP A 865 31.95 -27.04 -33.23
CA ASP A 865 32.26 -26.35 -34.49
C ASP A 865 31.26 -25.21 -34.79
N VAL A 866 30.00 -25.33 -34.34
CA VAL A 866 28.98 -24.27 -34.50
C VAL A 866 28.76 -23.46 -33.22
N TYR A 867 28.90 -24.09 -32.04
CA TYR A 867 28.53 -23.50 -30.76
C TYR A 867 29.69 -22.78 -30.07
N ILE A 868 30.14 -21.68 -30.68
CA ILE A 868 31.28 -20.84 -30.25
C ILE A 868 31.20 -20.31 -28.81
N TYR A 869 30.03 -20.41 -28.17
CA TYR A 869 29.80 -20.00 -26.78
C TYR A 869 30.37 -21.00 -25.77
N ASP A 870 30.60 -22.25 -26.18
CA ASP A 870 31.22 -23.29 -25.38
C ASP A 870 32.69 -23.49 -25.77
N LYS A 871 33.52 -23.76 -24.76
CA LYS A 871 34.91 -24.18 -24.96
C LYS A 871 35.13 -25.57 -24.40
N TRP A 872 36.02 -26.30 -25.05
CA TRP A 872 36.61 -27.55 -24.57
C TRP A 872 38.06 -27.48 -25.03
N SER A 873 38.99 -27.58 -24.09
CA SER A 873 40.42 -27.32 -24.33
C SER A 873 41.19 -28.61 -24.18
N GLU A 874 42.08 -28.87 -25.13
CA GLU A 874 43.01 -29.98 -25.05
C GLU A 874 44.12 -29.69 -24.03
N LYS A 875 44.55 -30.74 -23.36
CA LYS A 875 45.72 -30.76 -22.49
C LYS A 875 46.34 -32.14 -22.67
N GLU A 876 47.29 -32.24 -23.58
CA GLU A 876 48.13 -33.44 -23.69
C GLU A 876 48.98 -33.56 -22.42
N LEU A 877 49.24 -34.80 -21.97
CA LEU A 877 50.20 -35.09 -20.92
C LEU A 877 51.43 -35.75 -21.55
N PRO A 878 52.64 -35.52 -21.00
CA PRO A 878 53.81 -36.30 -21.39
C PRO A 878 53.56 -37.81 -21.24
N HIS A 879 54.34 -38.62 -21.95
CA HIS A 879 54.26 -40.07 -21.80
C HIS A 879 54.86 -40.51 -20.45
N TYR A 880 54.12 -41.35 -19.72
CA TYR A 880 54.60 -42.01 -18.50
C TYR A 880 54.30 -43.51 -18.56
N GLU A 881 55.15 -44.32 -17.91
CA GLU A 881 54.96 -45.77 -17.78
C GLU A 881 54.56 -46.18 -16.35
N LEU A 882 53.84 -47.29 -16.21
CA LEU A 882 53.44 -47.80 -14.89
C LEU A 882 54.66 -48.27 -14.09
N ASN A 883 54.78 -47.84 -12.84
CA ASN A 883 55.97 -47.99 -11.98
C ASN A 883 57.21 -47.18 -12.39
N GLN A 884 57.14 -46.32 -13.41
CA GLN A 884 58.22 -45.38 -13.69
C GLN A 884 58.51 -44.52 -12.45
N THR A 885 59.79 -44.31 -12.16
CA THR A 885 60.24 -43.41 -11.10
C THR A 885 60.95 -42.21 -11.70
N PHE A 886 60.69 -41.01 -11.17
CA PHE A 886 61.32 -39.77 -11.60
C PHE A 886 61.49 -38.79 -10.43
N TYR A 887 62.41 -37.84 -10.56
CA TYR A 887 62.52 -36.72 -9.63
C TYR A 887 61.70 -35.54 -10.17
N PRO A 888 60.71 -35.01 -9.43
CA PRO A 888 60.03 -33.79 -9.83
C PRO A 888 61.01 -32.63 -9.99
N THR A 889 60.79 -31.81 -11.01
CA THR A 889 61.60 -30.61 -11.28
C THR A 889 61.39 -29.55 -10.21
N LYS A 890 60.20 -29.54 -9.60
CA LYS A 890 59.82 -28.57 -8.57
C LYS A 890 58.78 -29.19 -7.63
N ILE A 891 58.99 -29.02 -6.33
CA ILE A 891 57.99 -29.32 -5.30
C ILE A 891 57.87 -28.05 -4.45
N GLU A 892 56.65 -27.54 -4.27
CA GLU A 892 56.40 -26.34 -3.48
C GLU A 892 55.22 -26.53 -2.55
N MET A 893 55.38 -26.10 -1.29
CA MET A 893 54.25 -25.82 -0.39
C MET A 893 53.77 -24.39 -0.64
N ILE A 894 52.67 -24.25 -1.37
CA ILE A 894 52.05 -22.96 -1.70
C ILE A 894 51.03 -22.59 -0.62
N GLN A 895 51.20 -21.41 -0.01
CA GLN A 895 50.15 -20.78 0.79
C GLN A 895 49.10 -20.14 -0.14
N GLY A 896 47.84 -20.51 0.06
CA GLY A 896 46.67 -19.86 -0.51
C GLY A 896 45.75 -19.31 0.58
N GLU A 897 44.65 -18.70 0.16
CA GLU A 897 43.63 -18.15 1.04
C GLU A 897 42.24 -18.39 0.46
N THR A 898 41.26 -18.73 1.29
CA THR A 898 39.87 -18.87 0.83
C THR A 898 39.34 -17.53 0.34
N SER A 899 38.65 -17.55 -0.81
CA SER A 899 38.09 -16.34 -1.40
C SER A 899 36.59 -16.22 -1.11
N PRO A 900 36.10 -15.03 -0.74
CA PRO A 900 34.68 -14.80 -0.49
C PRO A 900 33.85 -14.99 -1.76
N PRO A 901 32.57 -15.39 -1.65
CA PRO A 901 31.71 -15.61 -2.79
C PRO A 901 31.55 -14.34 -3.64
N GLN A 902 31.39 -14.52 -4.94
CA GLN A 902 31.15 -13.42 -5.88
C GLN A 902 29.69 -12.97 -5.82
N LEU A 903 29.47 -11.66 -5.97
CA LEU A 903 28.15 -11.07 -6.15
C LEU A 903 27.43 -11.68 -7.36
N LEU A 904 26.10 -11.80 -7.31
CA LEU A 904 25.30 -12.46 -8.35
C LEU A 904 25.37 -11.69 -9.67
N THR A 905 25.64 -12.37 -10.78
CA THR A 905 25.25 -11.88 -12.11
C THR A 905 23.74 -12.06 -12.31
N GLU A 906 23.18 -11.47 -13.36
CA GLU A 906 21.79 -11.70 -13.75
C GLU A 906 21.49 -13.15 -14.10
N ALA A 907 22.42 -13.87 -14.75
CA ALA A 907 22.27 -15.30 -14.97
C ALA A 907 22.29 -16.13 -13.67
N ASP A 908 23.11 -15.74 -12.68
CA ASP A 908 23.12 -16.40 -11.35
C ASP A 908 21.81 -16.15 -10.60
N LEU A 909 21.25 -14.94 -10.71
CA LEU A 909 19.99 -14.57 -10.07
C LEU A 909 18.80 -15.29 -10.71
N ILE A 910 18.73 -15.36 -12.05
CA ILE A 910 17.72 -16.16 -12.76
C ILE A 910 17.82 -17.63 -12.35
N ALA A 911 19.02 -18.21 -12.28
CA ALA A 911 19.22 -19.59 -11.84
C ALA A 911 18.79 -19.84 -10.37
N LEU A 912 18.91 -18.84 -9.49
CA LEU A 912 18.38 -18.92 -8.12
C LEU A 912 16.86 -18.84 -8.07
N MET A 913 16.26 -17.93 -8.84
CA MET A 913 14.79 -17.81 -8.96
C MET A 913 14.17 -19.11 -9.50
N GLU A 914 14.72 -19.64 -10.60
CA GLU A 914 14.37 -20.93 -11.20
C GLU A 914 14.49 -22.09 -10.18
N LYS A 915 15.66 -22.21 -9.52
CA LYS A 915 15.91 -23.26 -8.51
C LYS A 915 14.90 -23.23 -7.36
N HIS A 916 14.43 -22.04 -6.99
CA HIS A 916 13.51 -21.84 -5.88
C HIS A 916 12.05 -21.71 -6.32
N GLY A 917 11.73 -21.86 -7.61
CA GLY A 917 10.37 -21.87 -8.13
C GLY A 917 9.64 -20.53 -8.02
N ILE A 918 10.34 -19.40 -8.19
CA ILE A 918 9.72 -18.06 -8.25
C ILE A 918 10.02 -17.39 -9.59
N GLY A 919 9.06 -16.62 -10.12
CA GLY A 919 9.21 -15.99 -11.43
C GLY A 919 8.97 -16.95 -12.61
N THR A 920 8.21 -18.03 -12.39
CA THR A 920 7.75 -18.96 -13.42
C THR A 920 6.97 -18.25 -14.53
N ASP A 921 6.65 -18.96 -15.63
CA ASP A 921 5.89 -18.39 -16.76
C ASP A 921 6.59 -17.19 -17.43
N ALA A 922 7.93 -17.27 -17.54
CA ALA A 922 8.79 -16.25 -18.15
C ALA A 922 8.69 -14.84 -17.50
N THR A 923 8.53 -14.76 -16.18
CA THR A 923 8.42 -13.47 -15.43
C THR A 923 9.72 -13.01 -14.74
N HIS A 924 10.78 -13.83 -14.73
CA HIS A 924 12.10 -13.51 -14.17
C HIS A 924 12.61 -12.09 -14.51
N ALA A 925 12.71 -11.76 -15.80
CA ALA A 925 13.22 -10.48 -16.28
C ALA A 925 12.44 -9.26 -15.77
N GLU A 926 11.12 -9.39 -15.57
CA GLU A 926 10.30 -8.28 -15.07
C GLU A 926 10.63 -7.97 -13.62
N HIS A 927 10.71 -8.99 -12.76
CA HIS A 927 11.03 -8.84 -11.35
C HIS A 927 12.46 -8.31 -11.12
N ILE A 928 13.42 -8.80 -11.91
CA ILE A 928 14.81 -8.30 -11.89
C ILE A 928 14.88 -6.84 -12.36
N ALA A 929 14.21 -6.48 -13.46
CA ALA A 929 14.13 -5.09 -13.89
C ALA A 929 13.47 -4.19 -12.84
N LYS A 930 12.49 -4.70 -12.09
CA LYS A 930 11.75 -3.90 -11.10
C LYS A 930 12.58 -3.51 -9.87
N ILE A 931 13.42 -4.41 -9.35
CA ILE A 931 14.32 -4.07 -8.23
C ILE A 931 15.39 -3.04 -8.63
N GLN A 932 15.78 -3.00 -9.90
CA GLN A 932 16.67 -1.96 -10.44
C GLN A 932 15.95 -0.62 -10.64
N GLU A 933 14.76 -0.61 -11.24
CA GLU A 933 13.93 0.60 -11.42
C GLU A 933 13.63 1.29 -10.09
N ARG A 934 13.48 0.51 -9.01
CA ARG A 934 13.22 0.99 -7.64
C ARG A 934 14.47 1.40 -6.86
N LEU A 935 15.66 1.32 -7.46
CA LEU A 935 16.94 1.64 -6.82
C LEU A 935 17.20 0.83 -5.54
N TYR A 936 16.77 -0.45 -5.52
CA TYR A 936 17.09 -1.38 -4.44
C TYR A 936 18.39 -2.14 -4.67
N THR A 937 18.82 -2.21 -5.93
CA THR A 937 20.11 -2.77 -6.32
C THR A 937 20.62 -2.06 -7.57
N LYS A 938 21.95 -1.99 -7.72
CA LYS A 938 22.63 -1.58 -8.94
C LYS A 938 23.46 -2.73 -9.51
N MET A 939 23.73 -2.68 -10.81
CA MET A 939 24.83 -3.46 -11.40
C MET A 939 26.14 -2.68 -11.26
N ASN A 940 27.19 -3.35 -10.79
CA ASN A 940 28.55 -2.80 -10.78
C ASN A 940 29.23 -2.90 -12.18
N SER A 941 30.49 -2.47 -12.29
CA SER A 941 31.29 -2.56 -13.52
C SER A 941 31.39 -3.98 -14.10
N ASP A 942 31.43 -4.99 -13.22
CA ASP A 942 31.51 -6.40 -13.56
C ASP A 942 30.14 -7.02 -13.86
N ARG A 943 29.08 -6.19 -13.87
CA ARG A 943 27.68 -6.55 -14.11
C ARG A 943 27.13 -7.56 -13.11
N ARG A 944 27.53 -7.38 -11.86
CA ARG A 944 27.01 -8.10 -10.71
C ARG A 944 26.14 -7.17 -9.87
N PHE A 945 25.12 -7.73 -9.27
CA PHE A 945 24.19 -7.03 -8.40
C PHE A 945 24.82 -6.72 -7.05
N GLU A 946 24.76 -5.45 -6.68
CA GLU A 946 25.08 -4.94 -5.35
C GLU A 946 23.79 -4.32 -4.77
N PRO A 947 23.39 -4.64 -3.53
CA PRO A 947 22.23 -4.02 -2.92
C PRO A 947 22.54 -2.55 -2.60
N GLU A 948 21.57 -1.67 -2.86
CA GLU A 948 21.63 -0.29 -2.37
C GLU A 948 21.23 -0.23 -0.89
N LYS A 949 21.64 0.83 -0.18
CA LYS A 949 21.37 1.00 1.27
C LYS A 949 19.90 0.77 1.65
N LEU A 950 18.97 1.25 0.81
CA LEU A 950 17.53 1.05 1.00
C LEU A 950 17.11 -0.41 0.79
N GLY A 951 17.64 -1.09 -0.22
CA GLY A 951 17.33 -2.51 -0.49
C GLY A 951 17.84 -3.43 0.62
N LEU A 952 19.08 -3.23 1.06
CA LEU A 952 19.70 -3.93 2.18
C LEU A 952 18.89 -3.73 3.47
N GLY A 953 18.62 -2.47 3.85
CA GLY A 953 17.88 -2.14 5.06
C GLY A 953 16.43 -2.63 5.07
N LEU A 954 15.78 -2.74 3.91
CA LEU A 954 14.45 -3.36 3.80
C LEU A 954 14.53 -4.87 4.06
N CYS A 955 15.43 -5.61 3.39
CA CYS A 955 15.56 -7.05 3.59
C CYS A 955 15.93 -7.42 5.04
N GLU A 956 17.00 -6.84 5.59
CA GLU A 956 17.36 -7.08 6.99
C GLU A 956 16.28 -6.61 7.97
N GLY A 957 15.61 -5.49 7.67
CA GLY A 957 14.55 -4.94 8.52
C GLY A 957 13.34 -5.86 8.62
N TYR A 958 12.96 -6.52 7.53
CA TYR A 958 11.88 -7.51 7.50
C TYR A 958 12.32 -8.87 8.08
N ASP A 959 13.54 -9.34 7.81
CA ASP A 959 14.01 -10.64 8.32
C ASP A 959 14.24 -10.61 9.84
N LYS A 960 14.76 -9.50 10.40
CA LYS A 960 14.88 -9.28 11.86
C LYS A 960 13.53 -9.21 12.59
N MET A 961 12.39 -9.30 11.88
CA MET A 961 11.07 -9.43 12.50
C MET A 961 10.72 -10.88 12.88
N GLY A 962 11.59 -11.86 12.60
CA GLY A 962 11.31 -13.28 12.82
C GLY A 962 10.42 -13.91 11.74
N HIS A 963 10.27 -13.25 10.58
CA HIS A 963 9.50 -13.75 9.46
C HIS A 963 10.34 -13.71 8.19
N ALA A 964 10.50 -14.86 7.54
CA ALA A 964 11.38 -15.06 6.39
C ALA A 964 10.80 -14.48 5.08
N LEU A 965 10.44 -13.19 5.06
CA LEU A 965 9.83 -12.53 3.89
C LEU A 965 10.83 -12.32 2.75
N SER A 966 12.13 -12.17 3.02
CA SER A 966 13.16 -12.14 1.97
C SER A 966 13.38 -13.51 1.31
N LYS A 967 12.82 -14.60 1.87
CA LYS A 967 13.01 -15.95 1.38
C LYS A 967 11.90 -16.34 0.39
N PRO A 968 12.21 -17.13 -0.64
CA PRO A 968 11.30 -17.39 -1.76
C PRO A 968 10.08 -18.25 -1.38
N TYR A 969 10.09 -18.93 -0.22
CA TYR A 969 9.15 -20.00 0.13
C TYR A 969 7.67 -19.65 -0.05
N LEU A 970 7.23 -18.48 0.42
CA LEU A 970 5.83 -18.04 0.32
C LEU A 970 5.40 -17.76 -1.13
N ARG A 971 6.33 -17.29 -1.97
CA ARG A 971 6.04 -16.99 -3.38
C ARG A 971 6.07 -18.25 -4.24
N ALA A 972 7.01 -19.16 -3.99
CA ALA A 972 7.10 -20.44 -4.70
C ALA A 972 5.84 -21.28 -4.48
N GLU A 973 5.37 -21.30 -3.25
CA GLU A 973 4.13 -21.96 -2.86
C GLU A 973 2.89 -21.33 -3.52
N LEU A 974 2.86 -20.00 -3.69
CA LEU A 974 1.81 -19.31 -4.45
C LEU A 974 1.85 -19.72 -5.94
N GLU A 975 3.03 -19.76 -6.57
CA GLU A 975 3.16 -20.14 -7.98
C GLU A 975 2.80 -21.62 -8.23
N ASN A 976 3.11 -22.52 -7.28
CA ASN A 976 2.65 -23.91 -7.31
C ASN A 976 1.11 -24.01 -7.25
N GLN A 977 0.44 -23.20 -6.43
CA GLN A 977 -1.02 -23.17 -6.36
C GLN A 977 -1.64 -22.63 -7.65
N LEU A 978 -1.08 -21.58 -8.26
CA LEU A 978 -1.52 -21.08 -9.56
C LEU A 978 -1.40 -22.15 -10.66
N LYS A 979 -0.30 -22.92 -10.66
CA LYS A 979 -0.13 -24.05 -11.58
C LYS A 979 -1.18 -25.14 -11.36
N ALA A 980 -1.53 -25.45 -10.10
CA ALA A 980 -2.60 -26.40 -9.80
C ALA A 980 -3.98 -25.92 -10.28
N VAL A 981 -4.26 -24.60 -10.28
CA VAL A 981 -5.48 -24.03 -10.88
C VAL A 981 -5.49 -24.23 -12.40
N CYS A 982 -4.40 -23.90 -13.10
CA CYS A 982 -4.28 -24.14 -14.55
C CYS A 982 -4.50 -25.62 -14.92
N GLU A 983 -3.98 -26.54 -14.12
CA GLU A 983 -4.12 -27.99 -14.33
C GLU A 983 -5.48 -28.56 -13.88
N GLY A 984 -6.36 -27.74 -13.28
CA GLY A 984 -7.67 -28.16 -12.76
C GLY A 984 -7.63 -28.94 -11.45
N ARG A 985 -6.46 -29.06 -10.80
CA ARG A 985 -6.27 -29.75 -9.51
C ARG A 985 -6.68 -28.90 -8.29
N ALA A 986 -6.89 -27.61 -8.51
CA ALA A 986 -7.40 -26.68 -7.50
C ALA A 986 -8.40 -25.69 -8.14
N ASN A 987 -9.33 -25.18 -7.35
CA ASN A 987 -10.24 -24.11 -7.77
C ASN A 987 -9.65 -22.71 -7.48
N PRO A 988 -10.13 -21.64 -8.15
CA PRO A 988 -9.64 -20.28 -7.92
C PRO A 988 -9.88 -19.73 -6.50
N ALA A 989 -10.78 -20.34 -5.71
CA ALA A 989 -11.02 -20.00 -4.31
C ALA A 989 -10.02 -20.67 -3.34
N GLY A 990 -9.17 -21.59 -3.82
CA GLY A 990 -8.11 -22.25 -3.06
C GLY A 990 -8.46 -23.63 -2.50
N ASN A 991 -9.62 -24.21 -2.83
CA ASN A 991 -9.93 -25.59 -2.47
C ASN A 991 -9.40 -26.54 -3.55
N THR A 992 -8.75 -27.63 -3.15
CA THR A 992 -8.45 -28.76 -4.05
C THR A 992 -9.75 -29.49 -4.42
N TYR A 993 -9.82 -29.99 -5.64
CA TYR A 993 -10.84 -30.98 -5.99
C TYR A 993 -10.36 -32.33 -5.45
N GLU A 994 -11.16 -32.98 -4.60
CA GLU A 994 -10.92 -34.36 -4.20
C GLU A 994 -11.23 -35.27 -5.39
N GLU A 995 -10.28 -36.14 -5.73
CA GLU A 995 -10.53 -37.36 -6.50
C GLU A 995 -10.25 -38.55 -5.57
N ASP A 996 -11.20 -39.47 -5.49
CA ASP A 996 -11.15 -40.64 -4.62
C ASP A 996 -9.96 -41.58 -4.90
N ASP A 997 -9.63 -42.43 -3.92
CA ASP A 997 -8.61 -43.51 -3.93
C ASP A 997 -7.12 -43.14 -3.73
N LEU A 998 -6.69 -42.97 -2.46
CA LEU A 998 -5.68 -43.82 -1.75
C LEU A 998 -5.37 -43.26 -0.33
N PRO A 999 -4.93 -44.09 0.65
CA PRO A 999 -5.12 -43.80 2.08
C PRO A 999 -3.93 -43.17 2.83
N LEU A 1000 -4.26 -42.60 4.00
CA LEU A 1000 -3.37 -42.21 5.14
C LEU A 1000 -2.48 -40.96 5.00
N VAL A 1001 -3.10 -39.77 5.08
CA VAL A 1001 -2.57 -38.66 5.93
C VAL A 1001 -3.77 -37.95 6.60
N PRO A 1002 -3.80 -37.73 7.93
CA PRO A 1002 -4.93 -37.06 8.58
C PRO A 1002 -4.89 -35.52 8.48
N ASP A 1003 -6.07 -34.94 8.25
CA ASP A 1003 -6.53 -33.65 8.77
C ASP A 1003 -5.55 -32.45 8.79
N PHE A 1004 -5.25 -31.87 7.63
CA PHE A 1004 -4.89 -30.45 7.57
C PHE A 1004 -5.33 -29.79 6.25
N ILE A 1005 -6.17 -28.74 6.37
CA ILE A 1005 -6.24 -27.48 5.60
C ILE A 1005 -7.71 -26.99 5.46
N PRO A 1006 -8.12 -26.07 6.33
CA PRO A 1006 -8.94 -24.92 5.94
C PRO A 1006 -8.02 -23.71 5.67
N SER A 1007 -8.19 -23.06 4.52
CA SER A 1007 -7.38 -21.94 3.96
C SER A 1007 -6.62 -21.03 4.98
N PRO A 1008 -5.30 -21.22 5.21
CA PRO A 1008 -4.56 -20.47 6.23
C PRO A 1008 -3.91 -19.14 5.77
N LYS A 1009 -3.68 -18.95 4.46
CA LYS A 1009 -2.70 -17.95 3.96
C LYS A 1009 -3.20 -16.50 3.96
N ASN A 1010 -4.47 -16.25 3.64
CA ASN A 1010 -5.03 -14.90 3.78
C ASN A 1010 -5.11 -14.48 5.24
N LEU A 1011 -5.40 -15.43 6.16
CA LEU A 1011 -5.45 -15.14 7.59
C LEU A 1011 -4.06 -14.82 8.17
N SER A 1012 -3.00 -15.50 7.72
CA SER A 1012 -1.63 -15.24 8.21
C SER A 1012 -1.08 -13.90 7.73
N ILE A 1013 -1.26 -13.53 6.45
CA ILE A 1013 -0.84 -12.23 5.91
C ILE A 1013 -1.65 -11.09 6.54
N LYS A 1014 -2.96 -11.28 6.74
CA LYS A 1014 -3.84 -10.30 7.41
C LYS A 1014 -3.50 -10.14 8.90
N LYS A 1015 -3.30 -11.24 9.64
CA LYS A 1015 -2.79 -11.21 11.04
C LYS A 1015 -1.42 -10.54 11.12
N PHE A 1016 -0.51 -10.82 10.18
CA PHE A 1016 0.79 -10.19 10.09
C PHE A 1016 0.64 -8.67 9.88
N ALA A 1017 -0.12 -8.22 8.88
CA ALA A 1017 -0.31 -6.81 8.58
C ALA A 1017 -0.93 -6.04 9.78
N LEU A 1018 -1.96 -6.62 10.42
CA LEU A 1018 -2.54 -6.11 11.68
C LEU A 1018 -1.52 -6.03 12.82
N SER A 1019 -0.60 -7.00 12.94
CA SER A 1019 0.47 -6.98 13.94
C SER A 1019 1.52 -5.89 13.66
N LYS A 1020 1.81 -5.59 12.37
CA LYS A 1020 2.89 -4.66 12.00
C LYS A 1020 2.46 -3.20 11.96
N VAL A 1021 1.20 -2.88 11.65
CA VAL A 1021 0.64 -1.52 11.81
C VAL A 1021 0.76 -1.02 13.26
N ARG A 1022 0.79 -1.94 14.23
CA ARG A 1022 0.94 -1.65 15.67
C ARG A 1022 2.39 -1.70 16.19
N SER A 1023 3.37 -2.15 15.40
CA SER A 1023 4.71 -2.47 15.93
C SER A 1023 5.71 -1.31 15.86
N GLN A 1024 6.19 -0.82 17.01
CA GLN A 1024 7.36 0.07 17.09
C GLN A 1024 8.67 -0.62 16.66
N ARG A 1025 8.79 -1.95 16.89
CA ARG A 1025 10.02 -2.73 16.61
C ARG A 1025 10.56 -2.59 15.17
N LEU A 1026 9.70 -2.47 14.16
CA LEU A 1026 10.13 -2.23 12.77
C LEU A 1026 10.95 -0.94 12.65
N ILE A 1027 10.48 0.12 13.32
CA ILE A 1027 11.08 1.45 13.26
C ILE A 1027 12.40 1.47 14.01
N THR A 1028 12.44 0.90 15.22
CA THR A 1028 13.68 0.79 16.00
C THR A 1028 14.76 0.05 15.21
N ASN A 1029 14.42 -1.10 14.62
CA ASN A 1029 15.39 -1.91 13.87
C ASN A 1029 15.87 -1.23 12.58
N LEU A 1030 14.98 -0.62 11.79
CA LEU A 1030 15.37 0.14 10.58
C LEU A 1030 16.17 1.40 10.91
N PHE A 1031 15.81 2.12 11.99
CA PHE A 1031 16.54 3.31 12.43
C PHE A 1031 17.95 2.93 12.89
N GLN A 1032 18.08 1.88 13.71
CA GLN A 1032 19.37 1.36 14.18
C GLN A 1032 20.26 0.86 13.02
N LEU A 1033 19.68 0.21 12.00
CA LEU A 1033 20.42 -0.18 10.79
C LEU A 1033 20.89 1.03 9.97
N LEU A 1034 20.00 2.00 9.71
CA LEU A 1034 20.32 3.18 8.91
C LEU A 1034 21.28 4.13 9.64
N SER A 1035 21.24 4.21 10.98
CA SER A 1035 22.25 4.91 11.78
C SER A 1035 23.60 4.20 11.74
N ASN A 1036 23.62 2.86 11.86
CA ASN A 1036 24.86 2.07 11.80
C ASN A 1036 25.55 2.19 10.43
N VAL A 1037 24.79 2.32 9.33
CA VAL A 1037 25.31 2.55 7.96
C VAL A 1037 25.91 3.97 7.77
N THR A 1038 25.92 4.80 8.82
CA THR A 1038 26.58 6.12 8.88
C THR A 1038 27.82 6.13 9.81
N TYR A 1039 28.11 5.03 10.50
CA TYR A 1039 29.29 4.88 11.37
C TYR A 1039 30.23 3.78 10.88
N LEU A 1040 31.53 3.95 11.10
CA LEU A 1040 32.54 2.95 10.77
C LEU A 1040 32.28 1.64 11.54
N LYS A 1041 32.57 0.50 10.89
CA LYS A 1041 32.80 -0.79 11.57
C LYS A 1041 33.80 -0.59 12.72
N VAL A 1042 33.33 -0.83 13.95
CA VAL A 1042 34.19 -1.24 15.08
C VAL A 1042 33.56 -2.51 15.65
N GLU A 1043 33.80 -3.62 14.97
CA GLU A 1043 33.58 -4.95 15.57
C GLU A 1043 34.69 -5.18 16.60
N ILE A 1044 34.33 -5.20 17.88
CA ILE A 1044 35.22 -5.75 18.90
C ILE A 1044 35.06 -7.27 18.84
N PHE A 1045 35.87 -7.89 17.98
CA PHE A 1045 36.19 -9.31 18.12
C PHE A 1045 36.85 -9.53 19.48
N SER A 1046 36.53 -10.64 20.13
CA SER A 1046 37.23 -11.13 21.32
C SER A 1046 38.66 -11.52 20.96
N LEU A 1047 39.60 -10.58 21.06
CA LEU A 1047 41.01 -10.82 20.86
C LEU A 1047 41.78 -10.63 22.17
N ASN A 1048 42.37 -11.72 22.64
CA ASN A 1048 43.29 -11.75 23.76
C ASN A 1048 44.59 -11.03 23.34
N ILE A 1049 44.82 -9.80 23.81
CA ILE A 1049 46.03 -9.01 23.50
C ILE A 1049 46.50 -8.30 24.77
N ASP A 1050 47.80 -8.42 25.06
CA ASP A 1050 48.43 -8.01 26.32
C ASP A 1050 48.31 -6.52 26.67
N GLY A 1051 48.27 -6.27 27.98
CA GLY A 1051 47.86 -4.99 28.59
C GLY A 1051 48.68 -3.75 28.25
N TYR A 1052 49.88 -3.88 27.66
CA TYR A 1052 50.80 -2.75 27.45
C TYR A 1052 50.52 -1.88 26.21
N ARG A 1053 49.56 -2.26 25.35
CA ARG A 1053 49.11 -1.41 24.20
C ARG A 1053 47.76 -0.73 24.40
N ARG A 1054 47.09 -0.95 25.55
CA ARG A 1054 45.73 -0.46 25.80
C ARG A 1054 45.69 1.06 26.08
N GLU A 1055 46.67 1.58 26.81
CA GLU A 1055 46.69 2.99 27.25
C GLU A 1055 46.99 3.98 26.11
N GLN A 1056 47.85 3.64 25.16
CA GLN A 1056 48.18 4.51 24.02
C GLN A 1056 47.01 4.71 23.03
N ILE A 1057 46.07 3.76 22.96
CA ILE A 1057 44.88 3.89 22.10
C ILE A 1057 43.79 4.71 22.81
N ILE A 1058 43.60 4.50 24.12
CA ILE A 1058 42.61 5.25 24.92
C ILE A 1058 42.96 6.74 25.00
N SER A 1059 44.26 7.08 25.13
CA SER A 1059 44.74 8.46 25.21
C SER A 1059 44.40 9.33 23.98
N ASN A 1060 44.29 8.74 22.78
CA ASN A 1060 44.16 9.48 21.53
C ASN A 1060 42.71 9.72 21.05
N TYR A 1061 41.69 9.09 21.66
CA TYR A 1061 40.29 9.16 21.19
C TYR A 1061 39.29 9.78 22.18
N LEU A 1062 39.70 10.12 23.41
CA LEU A 1062 38.80 10.62 24.45
C LEU A 1062 38.20 12.05 24.30
N PRO A 1063 38.69 13.01 23.48
CA PRO A 1063 38.16 14.39 23.48
C PRO A 1063 36.75 14.63 22.87
N LYS A 1064 36.01 13.59 22.42
CA LYS A 1064 34.77 13.79 21.63
C LYS A 1064 33.52 13.04 22.11
N LEU A 1065 33.53 12.39 23.28
CA LEU A 1065 32.44 11.50 23.72
C LEU A 1065 31.55 12.00 24.87
N ASN A 1066 31.83 13.16 25.46
CA ASN A 1066 31.18 13.59 26.72
C ASN A 1066 29.67 13.91 26.64
N VAL A 1067 29.10 14.20 25.46
CA VAL A 1067 27.66 14.53 25.33
C VAL A 1067 26.77 13.28 25.36
N LEU A 1068 27.22 12.18 24.73
CA LEU A 1068 26.41 10.97 24.64
C LEU A 1068 26.36 10.22 25.99
N GLN A 1069 27.48 10.23 26.72
CA GLN A 1069 27.59 9.59 28.03
C GLN A 1069 26.68 10.27 29.07
N TYR A 1070 26.52 11.61 28.99
CA TYR A 1070 25.60 12.35 29.86
C TYR A 1070 24.11 11.97 29.65
N MET A 1071 23.69 11.78 28.40
CA MET A 1071 22.30 11.36 28.10
C MET A 1071 22.02 9.89 28.48
N ILE A 1072 23.03 9.02 28.44
CA ILE A 1072 22.89 7.61 28.85
C ILE A 1072 22.76 7.51 30.37
N SER A 1073 23.54 8.28 31.13
CA SER A 1073 23.45 8.31 32.61
C SER A 1073 22.07 8.74 33.12
N LEU A 1074 21.45 9.75 32.48
CA LEU A 1074 20.14 10.26 32.86
C LEU A 1074 18.97 9.28 32.61
N ASN A 1075 19.12 8.34 31.67
CA ASN A 1075 18.09 7.33 31.37
C ASN A 1075 18.28 6.01 32.15
N LEU A 1076 19.35 5.87 32.94
CA LEU A 1076 19.67 4.65 33.69
C LEU A 1076 19.70 4.84 35.21
N GLY A 1077 19.25 6.00 35.73
CA GLY A 1077 18.97 6.19 37.15
C GLY A 1077 20.18 6.17 38.10
N HIS A 1078 21.42 6.30 37.59
CA HIS A 1078 22.61 6.29 38.43
C HIS A 1078 22.98 7.69 38.94
N SER A 1079 23.18 7.79 40.26
CA SER A 1079 23.85 8.94 40.89
C SER A 1079 25.31 9.00 40.45
N ILE A 1080 25.73 10.15 39.92
CA ILE A 1080 27.14 10.49 39.69
C ILE A 1080 27.51 11.60 40.67
N ASN A 1081 28.27 11.24 41.69
CA ASN A 1081 28.99 12.20 42.52
C ASN A 1081 30.22 12.74 41.77
N ASP A 1082 30.67 13.90 42.26
CA ASP A 1082 31.97 14.54 42.03
C ASP A 1082 32.22 15.34 40.73
N GLN A 1083 32.26 16.66 40.96
CA GLN A 1083 33.06 17.70 40.30
C GLN A 1083 33.36 17.56 38.80
N ILE A 1084 32.53 18.21 37.97
CA ILE A 1084 32.89 18.62 36.60
C ILE A 1084 33.05 20.15 36.57
N ASP A 1085 34.22 20.58 36.14
CA ASP A 1085 34.66 21.99 36.05
C ASP A 1085 33.93 22.73 34.90
N VAL A 1086 33.04 23.64 35.28
CA VAL A 1086 32.05 24.25 34.38
C VAL A 1086 32.69 25.21 33.36
N GLU A 1087 33.80 25.86 33.71
CA GLU A 1087 34.43 26.89 32.86
C GLU A 1087 35.03 26.34 31.56
N LYS A 1088 35.36 25.04 31.49
CA LYS A 1088 35.89 24.41 30.26
C LYS A 1088 34.84 24.02 29.23
N ILE A 1089 33.56 23.99 29.60
CA ILE A 1089 32.47 23.66 28.66
C ILE A 1089 32.12 24.86 27.78
N ASP A 1090 32.21 26.08 28.31
CA ASP A 1090 31.82 27.30 27.59
C ASP A 1090 32.70 27.60 26.37
N GLN A 1091 33.99 27.22 26.37
CA GLN A 1091 34.85 27.42 25.20
C GLN A 1091 34.48 26.55 23.98
N TYR A 1092 33.79 25.43 24.17
CA TYR A 1092 33.35 24.56 23.05
C TYR A 1092 32.00 24.98 22.43
N LEU A 1093 31.23 25.86 23.09
CA LEU A 1093 29.92 26.33 22.63
C LEU A 1093 29.97 27.63 21.79
N VAL A 1094 31.14 28.25 21.65
CA VAL A 1094 31.29 29.54 20.96
C VAL A 1094 31.34 29.43 19.43
N SER A 1095 31.60 28.24 18.86
CA SER A 1095 31.65 28.03 17.40
C SER A 1095 30.31 27.70 16.72
N TYR A 1096 29.22 27.60 17.50
CA TYR A 1096 27.86 27.28 16.99
C TYR A 1096 26.80 28.33 17.39
N ARG A 1097 27.17 29.62 17.39
CA ARG A 1097 26.22 30.73 17.59
C ARG A 1097 26.13 31.70 16.40
N THR A 1098 25.32 31.35 15.40
CA THR A 1098 24.56 32.31 14.56
C THR A 1098 23.32 31.67 13.94
N SER A 1099 22.32 31.29 14.77
CA SER A 1099 20.89 31.23 14.36
C SER A 1099 19.91 30.86 15.50
N SER A 1100 20.07 31.41 16.71
CA SER A 1100 18.96 31.51 17.68
C SER A 1100 19.27 32.46 18.84
N MET A 1101 18.65 33.65 18.80
CA MET A 1101 18.25 34.43 19.98
C MET A 1101 16.77 34.73 19.74
N VAL A 1102 15.81 34.26 20.55
CA VAL A 1102 15.63 34.41 22.00
C VAL A 1102 15.43 35.87 22.38
N TYR A 1103 14.15 36.23 22.60
CA TYR A 1103 13.80 37.27 23.57
C TYR A 1103 13.54 36.58 24.90
N SER A 1104 14.40 36.85 25.87
CA SER A 1104 14.17 36.57 27.29
C SER A 1104 13.60 37.83 27.95
N MET A 1105 12.84 37.65 29.03
CA MET A 1105 12.99 38.48 30.24
C MET A 1105 12.38 37.75 31.44
N SER A 1106 13.29 37.32 32.32
CA SER A 1106 13.36 37.61 33.76
C SER A 1106 12.07 37.88 34.54
N LEU A 1107 12.00 37.30 35.75
CA LEU A 1107 11.80 38.04 37.00
C LEU A 1107 12.04 37.14 38.22
N GLU A 1108 13.03 37.51 39.05
CA GLU A 1108 13.12 37.09 40.46
C GLU A 1108 12.73 38.29 41.34
N THR A 1109 11.94 38.03 42.40
CA THR A 1109 11.88 38.71 43.73
C THR A 1109 12.01 40.25 43.83
N MET A 1110 11.22 41.03 44.58
CA MET A 1110 10.17 40.83 45.61
C MET A 1110 8.96 41.74 45.24
N ASP A 1111 7.99 42.18 46.06
CA ASP A 1111 7.65 42.09 47.50
C ASP A 1111 6.09 41.94 47.67
N GLY A 1112 5.36 42.17 48.77
CA GLY A 1112 5.63 42.82 50.06
C GLY A 1112 4.62 43.90 50.50
N SER A 1113 3.57 44.26 49.73
CA SER A 1113 2.44 45.06 50.25
C SER A 1113 1.13 44.92 49.45
N GLY A 1114 -0.02 45.03 50.13
CA GLY A 1114 -1.30 44.49 49.67
C GLY A 1114 -2.28 45.40 48.91
N GLN A 1115 -3.36 44.74 48.44
CA GLN A 1115 -4.66 45.27 47.95
C GLN A 1115 -4.60 46.17 46.69
N SER A 1116 -5.36 45.94 45.60
CA SER A 1116 -6.49 45.01 45.34
C SER A 1116 -6.81 44.92 43.83
N GLY A 1117 -7.43 43.81 43.36
CA GLY A 1117 -8.28 43.80 42.15
C GLY A 1117 -7.81 43.04 40.87
N TYR A 1118 -8.63 42.05 40.46
CA TYR A 1118 -8.88 41.53 39.09
C TYR A 1118 -7.98 40.48 38.35
N ASN A 1119 -8.64 39.35 38.02
CA ASN A 1119 -8.72 38.60 36.73
C ASN A 1119 -7.61 37.64 36.17
N TYR A 1120 -7.97 36.34 36.16
CA TYR A 1120 -7.86 35.31 35.09
C TYR A 1120 -6.54 35.01 34.32
N ARG A 1121 -6.03 33.76 34.46
CA ARG A 1121 -6.07 32.64 33.47
C ARG A 1121 -5.07 31.50 33.80
N TYR A 1122 -5.45 30.25 33.50
CA TYR A 1122 -4.52 29.12 33.32
C TYR A 1122 -4.27 28.88 31.81
N THR A 1123 -3.07 28.43 31.44
CA THR A 1123 -2.72 28.06 30.06
C THR A 1123 -2.07 26.68 29.98
N SER A 1124 -2.63 25.84 29.11
CA SER A 1124 -2.11 24.51 28.75
C SER A 1124 -1.01 24.63 27.69
N LYS A 1125 0.15 23.99 27.90
CA LYS A 1125 1.23 23.96 26.89
C LYS A 1125 2.03 22.64 26.89
N GLN A 1126 1.37 21.53 26.52
CA GLN A 1126 2.08 20.26 26.24
C GLN A 1126 1.37 19.32 25.25
N CYS A 1127 0.57 19.85 24.32
CA CYS A 1127 -0.05 19.10 23.21
C CYS A 1127 -0.15 19.98 21.95
N LEU A 1128 0.96 20.19 21.22
CA LEU A 1128 0.95 20.84 19.90
C LEU A 1128 2.30 20.73 19.15
N GLU A 1129 2.73 19.52 18.81
CA GLU A 1129 3.77 19.26 17.78
C GLU A 1129 3.27 18.29 16.68
N LEU A 1130 1.99 18.43 16.31
CA LEU A 1130 1.34 17.65 15.24
C LEU A 1130 0.56 18.55 14.26
N SER A 1131 1.22 19.54 13.65
CA SER A 1131 0.64 20.30 12.51
C SER A 1131 1.68 21.02 11.63
N GLY A 1132 2.67 20.29 11.11
CA GLY A 1132 3.70 20.83 10.23
C GLY A 1132 3.36 20.83 8.73
N SER A 1133 2.37 21.60 8.28
CA SER A 1133 2.23 21.99 6.85
C SER A 1133 1.16 23.08 6.62
N PRO A 1134 1.50 24.27 6.12
CA PRO A 1134 0.53 25.32 5.84
C PRO A 1134 -0.15 25.16 4.46
N LEU A 1135 -1.46 24.92 4.48
CA LEU A 1135 -2.44 25.17 3.41
C LEU A 1135 -2.06 24.73 1.98
N GLY A 1136 -2.02 23.41 1.76
CA GLY A 1136 -2.24 22.85 0.42
C GLY A 1136 -3.74 22.91 0.04
N ILE A 1137 -4.13 23.83 -0.84
CA ILE A 1137 -5.51 23.94 -1.34
C ILE A 1137 -5.82 22.75 -2.26
N GLN A 1138 -6.44 21.71 -1.71
CA GLN A 1138 -7.00 20.60 -2.50
C GLN A 1138 -8.32 21.02 -3.15
N TYR A 1139 -8.32 21.19 -4.47
CA TYR A 1139 -9.55 21.32 -5.25
C TYR A 1139 -10.35 20.01 -5.19
N ARG A 1140 -11.57 20.06 -4.64
CA ARG A 1140 -12.53 18.94 -4.66
C ARG A 1140 -13.60 19.23 -5.71
N VAL A 1141 -13.69 18.39 -6.73
CA VAL A 1141 -14.62 18.56 -7.86
C VAL A 1141 -15.89 17.74 -7.61
N LEU A 1142 -17.04 18.42 -7.62
CA LEU A 1142 -18.36 17.79 -7.71
C LEU A 1142 -18.66 17.53 -9.19
N LEU A 1143 -18.91 16.28 -9.56
CA LEU A 1143 -19.28 15.90 -10.93
C LEU A 1143 -20.80 15.91 -11.03
N ILE A 1144 -21.31 16.76 -11.92
CA ILE A 1144 -22.73 16.94 -12.19
C ILE A 1144 -22.95 16.70 -13.68
N GLU A 1145 -23.80 15.73 -14.00
CA GLU A 1145 -24.29 15.47 -15.34
C GLU A 1145 -25.55 16.29 -15.55
N VAL A 1146 -25.59 17.08 -16.63
CA VAL A 1146 -26.65 18.05 -16.85
C VAL A 1146 -27.64 17.50 -17.87
N GLU A 1147 -28.90 17.32 -17.46
CA GLU A 1147 -29.97 16.86 -18.36
C GLU A 1147 -30.49 18.00 -19.26
N GLU A 1148 -30.40 19.28 -18.80
CA GLU A 1148 -30.68 20.46 -19.63
C GLU A 1148 -29.51 21.49 -19.67
N PRO A 1149 -28.78 21.63 -20.79
CA PRO A 1149 -27.38 22.12 -20.80
C PRO A 1149 -27.15 23.64 -20.58
N LYS A 1150 -28.16 24.46 -20.28
CA LYS A 1150 -28.06 25.93 -20.48
C LYS A 1150 -27.92 26.84 -19.24
N CYS A 1151 -28.16 26.38 -18.00
CA CYS A 1151 -28.17 27.29 -16.83
C CYS A 1151 -27.46 26.80 -15.55
N ILE A 1152 -27.34 25.49 -15.33
CA ILE A 1152 -26.97 24.94 -14.01
C ILE A 1152 -25.48 25.12 -13.68
N LEU A 1153 -24.61 25.06 -14.70
CA LEU A 1153 -23.16 25.22 -14.55
C LEU A 1153 -22.79 26.60 -13.98
N ASP A 1154 -23.35 27.69 -14.52
CA ASP A 1154 -23.08 29.06 -14.06
C ASP A 1154 -23.51 29.27 -12.59
N LEU A 1155 -24.61 28.65 -12.16
CA LEU A 1155 -25.05 28.66 -10.77
C LEU A 1155 -24.09 27.87 -9.85
N ILE A 1156 -23.65 26.68 -10.28
CA ILE A 1156 -22.67 25.87 -9.53
C ILE A 1156 -21.37 26.65 -9.33
N TYR A 1157 -20.88 27.33 -10.36
CA TYR A 1157 -19.72 28.21 -10.23
C TYR A 1157 -19.96 29.34 -9.23
N SER A 1158 -21.12 29.99 -9.30
CA SER A 1158 -21.53 31.05 -8.34
C SER A 1158 -21.54 30.58 -6.87
N MET A 1159 -21.79 29.29 -6.62
CA MET A 1159 -21.77 28.67 -5.28
C MET A 1159 -20.38 28.18 -4.82
N ILE A 1160 -19.44 28.01 -5.75
CA ILE A 1160 -18.03 27.66 -5.45
C ILE A 1160 -17.23 28.92 -5.11
N ASN A 1161 -17.52 30.04 -5.78
CA ASN A 1161 -17.03 31.37 -5.45
C ASN A 1161 -17.80 32.43 -6.25
N LEU A 1162 -17.85 33.65 -5.72
CA LEU A 1162 -18.19 34.88 -6.45
C LEU A 1162 -17.04 35.30 -7.39
N ARG A 1163 -16.49 34.35 -8.16
CA ARG A 1163 -15.28 34.48 -9.00
C ARG A 1163 -15.42 33.76 -10.34
N THR A 1164 -16.07 34.44 -11.28
CA THR A 1164 -15.55 34.60 -12.66
C THR A 1164 -14.92 33.36 -13.33
N LEU A 1165 -15.78 32.44 -13.79
CA LEU A 1165 -15.42 31.47 -14.85
C LEU A 1165 -16.65 31.03 -15.66
N HIS A 1166 -17.11 31.89 -16.57
CA HIS A 1166 -18.20 31.54 -17.49
C HIS A 1166 -17.67 30.88 -18.77
N VAL A 1167 -18.33 29.81 -19.20
CA VAL A 1167 -18.12 29.19 -20.52
C VAL A 1167 -19.38 29.40 -21.34
N SER A 1168 -19.34 30.36 -22.25
CA SER A 1168 -20.44 30.63 -23.16
C SER A 1168 -20.36 29.71 -24.38
N TYR A 1169 -21.29 28.78 -24.51
CA TYR A 1169 -21.51 28.06 -25.76
C TYR A 1169 -21.88 29.03 -26.89
N GLU A 1170 -21.18 28.95 -28.03
CA GLU A 1170 -21.70 29.46 -29.30
C GLU A 1170 -22.78 28.50 -29.81
N TYR A 1171 -23.93 29.05 -30.20
CA TYR A 1171 -25.06 28.28 -30.71
C TYR A 1171 -25.04 28.37 -32.24
N ASP A 1172 -24.50 27.33 -32.89
CA ASP A 1172 -24.58 27.21 -34.34
C ASP A 1172 -26.05 27.04 -34.76
N THR A 1173 -26.58 28.09 -35.40
CA THR A 1173 -27.98 28.17 -35.84
C THR A 1173 -28.32 27.24 -37.01
N HIS A 1174 -27.34 26.56 -37.63
CA HIS A 1174 -27.58 25.69 -38.77
C HIS A 1174 -27.64 24.19 -38.46
N SER A 1175 -27.04 23.71 -37.36
CA SER A 1175 -26.90 22.27 -37.09
C SER A 1175 -27.80 21.69 -36.00
N ASN A 1176 -28.40 22.55 -35.16
CA ASN A 1176 -29.32 22.18 -34.07
C ASN A 1176 -28.77 21.12 -33.08
N LYS A 1177 -27.44 20.99 -32.98
CA LYS A 1177 -26.70 20.13 -32.05
C LYS A 1177 -25.63 20.95 -31.33
N VAL A 1178 -25.41 20.66 -30.05
CA VAL A 1178 -24.31 21.27 -29.28
C VAL A 1178 -23.04 20.45 -29.51
N ASP A 1179 -22.06 21.02 -30.19
CA ASP A 1179 -20.71 20.42 -30.29
C ASP A 1179 -19.94 20.65 -28.98
N LEU A 1180 -20.16 19.75 -28.02
CA LEU A 1180 -19.42 19.74 -26.75
C LEU A 1180 -17.91 19.58 -26.94
N VAL A 1181 -17.45 18.93 -28.02
CA VAL A 1181 -16.02 18.69 -28.26
C VAL A 1181 -15.33 20.00 -28.61
N LYS A 1182 -15.93 20.82 -29.47
CA LYS A 1182 -15.40 22.15 -29.81
C LYS A 1182 -15.41 23.11 -28.62
N ALA A 1183 -16.50 23.12 -27.83
CA ALA A 1183 -16.58 23.92 -26.60
C ALA A 1183 -15.54 23.50 -25.54
N LEU A 1184 -15.26 22.20 -25.41
CA LEU A 1184 -14.17 21.68 -24.57
C LEU A 1184 -12.80 22.06 -25.13
N GLN A 1185 -12.59 21.99 -26.45
CA GLN A 1185 -11.33 22.37 -27.10
C GLN A 1185 -11.01 23.87 -26.93
N GLU A 1186 -12.01 24.76 -26.92
CA GLU A 1186 -11.80 26.20 -26.66
C GLU A 1186 -11.57 26.52 -25.17
N CYS A 1187 -12.12 25.71 -24.26
CA CYS A 1187 -11.72 25.75 -22.85
C CYS A 1187 -10.27 25.28 -22.67
N LEU A 1188 -9.87 24.20 -23.36
CA LEU A 1188 -8.53 23.63 -23.31
C LEU A 1188 -7.46 24.50 -23.99
N SER A 1189 -7.81 25.26 -25.03
CA SER A 1189 -6.88 26.18 -25.71
C SER A 1189 -6.58 27.43 -24.87
N SER A 1190 -7.57 27.94 -24.14
CA SER A 1190 -7.44 29.11 -23.26
C SER A 1190 -6.86 28.82 -21.87
N THR A 1191 -6.65 27.55 -21.52
CA THR A 1191 -6.06 27.10 -20.23
C THR A 1191 -4.66 26.50 -20.35
N ARG A 1192 -3.93 26.78 -21.45
CA ARG A 1192 -2.60 26.21 -21.76
C ARG A 1192 -1.51 26.36 -20.68
N THR A 1193 -1.67 27.25 -19.70
CA THR A 1193 -0.71 27.43 -18.59
C THR A 1193 -1.01 26.54 -17.36
N LEU A 1194 -2.22 25.97 -17.23
CA LEU A 1194 -2.61 25.09 -16.12
C LEU A 1194 -2.58 23.58 -16.48
N THR A 1195 -2.44 23.25 -17.76
CA THR A 1195 -2.47 21.86 -18.27
C THR A 1195 -1.13 21.12 -18.08
N ARG A 1196 -0.66 21.04 -16.83
CA ARG A 1196 0.41 20.09 -16.42
C ARG A 1196 0.08 19.31 -15.14
N PHE A 1197 -1.13 19.47 -14.60
CA PHE A 1197 -1.55 18.88 -13.31
C PHE A 1197 -2.75 17.91 -13.40
N CYS A 1198 -3.23 17.57 -14.61
CA CYS A 1198 -4.35 16.63 -14.82
C CYS A 1198 -4.03 15.52 -15.84
N TYR A 1199 -2.78 15.06 -15.90
CA TYR A 1199 -2.40 13.79 -16.52
C TYR A 1199 -1.63 12.97 -15.49
N GLY A 1200 -2.23 11.87 -15.06
CA GLY A 1200 -1.79 10.99 -13.96
C GLY A 1200 -2.91 10.07 -13.55
#